data_AF-A0A0N7KGE2-F1
#
_entry.id   AF-A0A0N7KGE2-F1
#
_cell.length_a   1.000
_cell.length_b   1.000
_cell.length_c   1.000
_cell.angle_alpha   90.00
_cell.angle_beta   90.00
_cell.angle_gamma   90.00
#
_symmetry.space_group_name_H-M   'P 1'
#
loop_
_entity.id
_entity.type
_entity.pdbx_description
1 polymer ?
#
loop_
_entity_poly.entity_id
_entity_poly.type
_entity_poly.pdbx_seq_one_letter_code
_entity_poly.pdbx_strand_id
1 'polypeptide(L)'
;MASSSSGRRVGGPRGGGESSPSPAAGAGAAASGGRRILRTQTAGNLGESIFDSEVVPSSLVEIAPILRVANEVEGSNPRVAYLCRFYAFEKAHRLDPTSSGRGVRQFKTALLQRLERENDPTLKGRVKQSDAREMQSFYQHYYKKYIQALQNAADKADRAQLTKAYQTAAVLFEVLKAVNVSQKIEVDQAILETHNQVEEKKKLYLPYNILPLDPDSANQAIMRYPEIQAAFHALRNTRGLPWPKDHEKKPDADLLGWLQAMFGFQKDNVSNQREHLILLLANVHIRQIPKPDQQPKLDDRALDTVMKKLFKNYKRWCKYLGRKSSLWLPTIQQEVQQRKLLYMGLYLLIWGEAANLRFMPECLCYIYHHMAFELYGMLAGNVSPTTGENVKPAYGGDEEAFLKKVVTPIYKVIEKEAERSESSERSERSKTTKSKHSHWRNYDDLNEYFWSRDCFRLGWPMRADADFFKTPDYAYHDEVSGENRRVGSGQWMGKVNFVEIRSFWHIFRSFDRMWSFLILSLQAMIIIAWNGGTPSDIFDAGVFKQVLSIFITAAILKLGQAILDIILSWKARRSMSLAGKLRYILKLISAAAWVVILPVTYAYTWENPTGLARTIKSWLGDGQNQPSLYILAVVIYLAPNMLSAVLFLFPVLRRALERSNLKVVTFMMWWSQPRLFVGRGMHEGAFSLFKYTMFWVLLLATKLIVSYYVEIKPLVRPTKDIMKEPIRTFQWHEFFPHGNNNIGIVIALWAPIILVYFMDTQIWYAIFSTLIGGIYGACRRLGEIRTLGMLRSRFESLPKAFNQRLIPSDSNKRRG
;
A
#
# COMPACT_ATOMS: atom_id res chain seq x y z
N MET A 1 24.46 -10.28 35.34
CA MET A 1 24.64 -10.53 36.78
C MET A 1 23.52 -9.84 37.55
N ALA A 2 22.88 -10.60 38.43
CA ALA A 2 22.16 -10.26 39.68
C ALA A 2 21.93 -8.76 40.03
N SER A 3 20.85 -8.30 40.67
CA SER A 3 19.68 -8.93 41.29
C SER A 3 18.77 -7.85 41.90
N SER A 4 17.47 -8.17 42.00
CA SER A 4 16.46 -7.79 43.02
C SER A 4 16.83 -6.82 44.16
N SER A 5 15.83 -5.99 44.56
CA SER A 5 15.05 -6.17 45.82
C SER A 5 14.24 -4.89 46.14
N SER A 6 12.91 -5.01 46.29
CA SER A 6 12.12 -4.81 47.53
C SER A 6 12.17 -3.38 48.11
N GLY A 7 11.09 -2.68 48.45
CA GLY A 7 9.68 -3.01 48.64
C GLY A 7 9.15 -2.25 49.87
N ARG A 8 7.88 -1.81 49.83
CA ARG A 8 6.97 -1.56 50.99
C ARG A 8 7.37 -0.40 51.95
N ARG A 9 6.49 0.38 52.61
CA ARG A 9 5.04 0.42 52.84
C ARG A 9 4.70 1.65 53.73
N VAL A 10 3.40 1.98 53.82
CA VAL A 10 2.66 2.64 54.93
C VAL A 10 2.61 4.17 55.01
N GLY A 11 1.36 4.68 55.11
CA GLY A 11 1.02 5.79 56.02
C GLY A 11 -0.01 6.80 55.51
N GLY A 12 -1.32 6.57 55.75
CA GLY A 12 -2.28 7.68 55.93
C GLY A 12 -2.09 8.32 57.33
N PRO A 13 -2.83 9.38 57.75
CA PRO A 13 -4.30 9.48 57.61
C PRO A 13 -4.95 10.91 57.57
N ARG A 14 -6.30 10.92 57.43
CA ARG A 14 -7.35 11.75 58.11
C ARG A 14 -7.75 13.20 57.70
N GLY A 15 -9.09 13.38 57.70
CA GLY A 15 -9.90 14.62 57.94
C GLY A 15 -10.55 15.21 56.68
N GLY A 16 -11.86 15.47 56.52
CA GLY A 16 -13.04 15.54 57.39
C GLY A 16 -13.81 16.86 57.09
N GLY A 17 -15.10 16.84 56.77
CA GLY A 17 -15.96 18.06 56.71
C GLY A 17 -17.10 18.05 55.67
N GLU A 18 -18.32 18.29 56.14
CA GLU A 18 -19.64 18.07 55.50
C GLU A 18 -20.14 19.20 54.58
N SER A 19 -21.09 18.90 53.68
CA SER A 19 -22.46 19.48 53.62
C SER A 19 -23.14 19.26 52.26
N SER A 20 -24.40 18.79 52.31
CA SER A 20 -25.38 18.76 51.21
C SER A 20 -26.46 19.82 51.53
N PRO A 21 -27.25 20.37 50.57
CA PRO A 21 -28.36 19.63 49.96
C PRO A 21 -28.67 19.93 48.46
N SER A 22 -29.32 18.96 47.82
CA SER A 22 -30.05 18.94 46.52
C SER A 22 -31.17 20.01 46.43
N PRO A 23 -31.80 20.38 45.26
CA PRO A 23 -32.31 19.44 44.24
C PRO A 23 -32.43 19.88 42.76
N ALA A 24 -32.77 18.88 41.93
CA ALA A 24 -33.62 18.90 40.72
C ALA A 24 -33.02 19.10 39.30
N ALA A 25 -33.29 18.06 38.49
CA ALA A 25 -33.72 18.04 37.08
C ALA A 25 -32.76 18.47 35.95
N GLY A 26 -32.41 17.49 35.08
CA GLY A 26 -31.83 17.73 33.76
C GLY A 26 -31.68 16.44 32.95
N ALA A 27 -32.45 16.36 31.86
CA ALA A 27 -32.61 15.20 30.98
C ALA A 27 -31.29 14.68 30.36
N GLY A 28 -31.10 13.36 30.38
CA GLY A 28 -29.97 12.68 29.75
C GLY A 28 -30.19 12.50 28.24
N ALA A 29 -29.40 13.21 27.44
CA ALA A 29 -29.22 12.95 26.01
C ALA A 29 -28.25 11.77 25.80
N ALA A 30 -28.68 10.78 25.01
CA ALA A 30 -27.89 9.61 24.65
C ALA A 30 -26.66 10.00 23.81
N ALA A 31 -25.46 9.75 24.33
CA ALA A 31 -24.20 9.91 23.63
C ALA A 31 -23.86 8.64 22.82
N SER A 32 -23.57 8.84 21.53
CA SER A 32 -23.08 7.85 20.57
C SER A 32 -21.75 7.21 21.00
N GLY A 33 -21.76 5.90 21.27
CA GLY A 33 -20.58 5.11 21.64
C GLY A 33 -19.66 4.79 20.45
N GLY A 34 -18.39 5.19 20.56
CA GLY A 34 -17.33 4.85 19.60
C GLY A 34 -16.88 3.39 19.70
N ARG A 35 -16.57 2.79 18.54
CA ARG A 35 -15.97 1.45 18.39
C ARG A 35 -14.71 1.29 19.25
N ARG A 36 -14.77 0.44 20.28
CA ARG A 36 -13.60 -0.03 21.04
C ARG A 36 -13.34 -1.49 20.69
N ILE A 37 -12.21 -1.77 20.04
CA ILE A 37 -11.72 -3.14 19.82
C ILE A 37 -11.28 -3.68 21.19
N LEU A 38 -12.03 -4.63 21.77
CA LEU A 38 -11.69 -5.28 23.02
C LEU A 38 -11.01 -6.63 22.76
N ARG A 39 -9.85 -6.80 23.39
CA ARG A 39 -9.00 -7.99 23.44
C ARG A 39 -9.75 -9.12 24.16
N THR A 40 -9.61 -10.35 23.66
CA THR A 40 -10.14 -11.59 24.27
C THR A 40 -9.73 -11.68 25.75
N GLN A 41 -10.71 -11.63 26.66
CA GLN A 41 -10.51 -11.88 28.08
C GLN A 41 -10.76 -13.35 28.41
N THR A 42 -9.87 -13.90 29.24
CA THR A 42 -9.85 -15.26 29.74
C THR A 42 -10.90 -15.46 30.85
N ALA A 43 -11.41 -16.68 30.95
CA ALA A 43 -12.42 -17.19 31.87
C ALA A 43 -12.47 -16.52 33.26
N GLY A 44 -13.54 -15.78 33.53
CA GLY A 44 -13.90 -15.26 34.85
C GLY A 44 -14.91 -14.12 34.71
N ASN A 45 -16.17 -14.34 35.11
CA ASN A 45 -17.35 -13.49 34.94
C ASN A 45 -18.04 -13.57 33.56
N LEU A 46 -18.58 -14.75 33.23
CA LEU A 46 -19.52 -14.97 32.11
C LEU A 46 -20.98 -14.86 32.57
N GLY A 47 -21.42 -13.67 32.97
CA GLY A 47 -22.83 -13.40 33.27
C GLY A 47 -23.25 -12.10 32.60
N GLU A 48 -24.27 -12.15 31.75
CA GLU A 48 -24.92 -11.02 31.04
C GLU A 48 -24.27 -10.51 29.74
N SER A 49 -22.95 -10.34 29.64
CA SER A 49 -22.32 -9.71 28.45
C SER A 49 -22.23 -10.57 27.18
N ILE A 50 -22.59 -11.86 27.22
CA ILE A 50 -22.55 -12.77 26.06
C ILE A 50 -23.81 -12.64 25.19
N PHE A 51 -24.86 -12.00 25.70
CA PHE A 51 -26.15 -11.94 25.04
C PHE A 51 -26.45 -10.61 24.35
N ASP A 52 -25.47 -9.72 24.27
CA ASP A 52 -25.53 -8.60 23.35
C ASP A 52 -25.57 -9.15 21.91
N SER A 53 -26.59 -8.73 21.17
CA SER A 53 -26.97 -9.19 19.81
C SER A 53 -25.89 -9.02 18.72
N GLU A 54 -24.66 -8.66 19.10
CA GLU A 54 -23.54 -8.33 18.21
C GLU A 54 -22.40 -9.38 18.22
N VAL A 55 -22.42 -10.38 19.13
CA VAL A 55 -21.34 -11.38 19.23
C VAL A 55 -21.85 -12.80 18.98
N VAL A 56 -22.24 -13.07 17.72
CA VAL A 56 -22.60 -14.42 17.26
C VAL A 56 -21.38 -15.07 16.56
N PRO A 57 -21.09 -16.38 16.80
CA PRO A 57 -20.04 -17.08 16.07
C PRO A 57 -20.19 -16.96 14.54
N SER A 58 -19.07 -16.92 13.81
CA SER A 58 -19.08 -16.69 12.35
C SER A 58 -19.84 -17.75 11.54
N SER A 59 -19.96 -18.97 12.05
CA SER A 59 -20.77 -20.03 11.44
C SER A 59 -22.28 -19.90 11.70
N LEU A 60 -22.69 -19.00 12.59
CA LEU A 60 -24.08 -18.81 13.02
C LEU A 60 -24.62 -17.41 12.67
N VAL A 61 -23.98 -16.66 11.77
CA VAL A 61 -24.37 -15.26 11.46
C VAL A 61 -25.87 -15.11 11.11
N GLU A 62 -26.49 -16.14 10.53
CA GLU A 62 -27.92 -16.17 10.20
C GLU A 62 -28.88 -16.04 11.39
N ILE A 63 -28.46 -16.37 12.63
CA ILE A 63 -29.35 -16.25 13.82
C ILE A 63 -29.30 -14.85 14.45
N ALA A 64 -28.31 -14.02 14.09
CA ALA A 64 -28.13 -12.70 14.68
C ALA A 64 -29.36 -11.78 14.54
N PRO A 65 -30.04 -11.72 13.37
CA PRO A 65 -31.28 -10.94 13.24
C PRO A 65 -32.39 -11.41 14.19
N ILE A 66 -32.51 -12.72 14.41
CA ILE A 66 -33.53 -13.32 15.29
C ILE A 66 -33.30 -12.89 16.74
N LEU A 67 -32.06 -12.95 17.21
CA LEU A 67 -31.69 -12.55 18.58
C LEU A 67 -31.84 -11.04 18.80
N ARG A 68 -31.53 -10.23 17.78
CA ARG A 68 -31.78 -8.78 17.83
C ARG A 68 -33.27 -8.50 17.99
N VAL A 69 -34.12 -9.14 17.18
CA VAL A 69 -35.57 -9.01 17.29
C VAL A 69 -36.07 -9.48 18.66
N ALA A 70 -35.53 -10.59 19.19
CA ALA A 70 -35.89 -11.06 20.54
C ALA A 70 -35.61 -10.02 21.63
N ASN A 71 -34.44 -9.37 21.59
CA ASN A 71 -34.10 -8.31 22.55
C ASN A 71 -34.98 -7.06 22.36
N GLU A 72 -35.34 -6.72 21.12
CA GLU A 72 -36.21 -5.57 20.83
C GLU A 72 -37.65 -5.76 21.36
N VAL A 73 -38.19 -6.96 21.25
CA VAL A 73 -39.57 -7.26 21.66
C VAL A 73 -39.69 -7.66 23.13
N GLU A 74 -38.57 -7.95 23.82
CA GLU A 74 -38.54 -8.39 25.23
C GLU A 74 -39.29 -7.46 26.17
N GLY A 75 -39.12 -6.14 26.01
CA GLY A 75 -39.84 -5.14 26.81
C GLY A 75 -41.34 -5.05 26.50
N SER A 76 -41.78 -5.52 25.33
CA SER A 76 -43.20 -5.49 24.93
C SER A 76 -43.94 -6.79 25.21
N ASN A 77 -43.31 -7.94 24.93
CA ASN A 77 -43.87 -9.26 25.20
C ASN A 77 -42.72 -10.26 25.50
N PRO A 78 -42.45 -10.54 26.80
CA PRO A 78 -41.38 -11.45 27.20
C PRO A 78 -41.54 -12.87 26.66
N ARG A 79 -42.78 -13.36 26.48
CA ARG A 79 -43.03 -14.71 25.93
C ARG A 79 -42.65 -14.80 24.45
N VAL A 80 -42.95 -13.76 23.66
CA VAL A 80 -42.54 -13.70 22.25
C VAL A 80 -41.02 -13.62 22.12
N ALA A 81 -40.34 -12.85 22.98
CA ALA A 81 -38.88 -12.80 23.01
C ALA A 81 -38.26 -14.17 23.32
N TYR A 82 -38.82 -14.88 24.31
CA TYR A 82 -38.44 -16.25 24.62
C TYR A 82 -38.60 -17.18 23.40
N LEU A 83 -39.73 -17.13 22.70
CA LEU A 83 -39.99 -17.96 21.51
C LEU A 83 -39.01 -17.64 20.37
N CYS A 84 -38.64 -16.37 20.19
CA CYS A 84 -37.62 -15.97 19.22
C CYS A 84 -36.24 -16.55 19.58
N ARG A 85 -35.85 -16.52 20.86
CA ARG A 85 -34.58 -17.12 21.34
C ARG A 85 -34.58 -18.64 21.20
N PHE A 86 -35.72 -19.27 21.48
CA PHE A 86 -35.89 -20.71 21.32
C PHE A 86 -35.73 -21.12 19.85
N TYR A 87 -36.38 -20.40 18.94
CA TYR A 87 -36.21 -20.61 17.50
C TYR A 87 -34.77 -20.36 17.03
N ALA A 88 -34.10 -19.33 17.54
CA ALA A 88 -32.69 -19.08 17.26
C ALA A 88 -31.79 -20.24 17.73
N PHE A 89 -32.10 -20.85 18.89
CA PHE A 89 -31.39 -22.02 19.40
C PHE A 89 -31.60 -23.25 18.50
N GLU A 90 -32.84 -23.53 18.07
CA GLU A 90 -33.11 -24.63 17.12
C GLU A 90 -32.39 -24.41 15.79
N LYS A 91 -32.44 -23.19 15.24
CA LYS A 91 -31.76 -22.84 13.98
C LYS A 91 -30.25 -22.98 14.12
N ALA A 92 -29.68 -22.56 15.25
CA ALA A 92 -28.26 -22.78 15.55
C ALA A 92 -27.89 -24.27 15.63
N HIS A 93 -28.77 -25.12 16.15
CA HIS A 93 -28.57 -26.56 16.18
C HIS A 93 -28.59 -27.17 14.78
N ARG A 94 -29.49 -26.71 13.89
CA ARG A 94 -29.53 -27.16 12.48
C ARG A 94 -28.31 -26.72 11.67
N LEU A 95 -27.82 -25.50 11.89
CA LEU A 95 -26.67 -24.94 11.14
C LEU A 95 -25.33 -25.62 11.50
N ASP A 96 -25.15 -26.04 12.76
CA ASP A 96 -23.95 -26.77 13.20
C ASP A 96 -24.32 -27.85 14.24
N PRO A 97 -24.82 -29.01 13.80
CA PRO A 97 -25.24 -30.08 14.72
C PRO A 97 -24.10 -30.54 15.64
N THR A 98 -22.87 -30.57 15.11
CA THR A 98 -21.66 -31.01 15.83
C THR A 98 -21.06 -29.98 16.77
N SER A 99 -21.49 -28.72 16.71
CA SER A 99 -20.91 -27.58 17.44
C SER A 99 -19.39 -27.45 17.24
N SER A 100 -18.91 -27.73 16.03
CA SER A 100 -17.49 -27.75 15.66
C SER A 100 -16.90 -26.35 15.44
N GLY A 101 -17.75 -25.36 15.17
CA GLY A 101 -17.32 -23.97 14.97
C GLY A 101 -16.71 -23.33 16.22
N ARG A 102 -15.71 -22.47 16.02
CA ARG A 102 -15.04 -21.75 17.11
C ARG A 102 -16.07 -20.96 17.94
N GLY A 103 -16.18 -21.29 19.24
CA GLY A 103 -17.09 -20.61 20.18
C GLY A 103 -18.57 -21.04 20.09
N VAL A 104 -18.95 -21.91 19.14
CA VAL A 104 -20.35 -22.33 18.93
C VAL A 104 -20.89 -23.10 20.14
N ARG A 105 -20.11 -24.04 20.69
CA ARG A 105 -20.53 -24.82 21.86
C ARG A 105 -20.79 -23.92 23.08
N GLN A 106 -19.88 -23.00 23.37
CA GLN A 106 -20.02 -22.05 24.49
C GLN A 106 -21.27 -21.18 24.31
N PHE A 107 -21.48 -20.68 23.09
CA PHE A 107 -22.65 -19.87 22.75
C PHE A 107 -23.96 -20.64 22.93
N LYS A 108 -24.07 -21.86 22.39
CA LYS A 108 -25.27 -22.71 22.52
C LYS A 108 -25.57 -23.04 23.97
N THR A 109 -24.56 -23.41 24.77
CA THR A 109 -24.74 -23.70 26.19
C THR A 109 -25.24 -22.47 26.95
N ALA A 110 -24.68 -21.29 26.69
CA ALA A 110 -25.14 -20.05 27.31
C ALA A 110 -26.60 -19.72 26.92
N LEU A 111 -26.94 -19.84 25.63
CA LEU A 111 -28.30 -19.60 25.14
C LEU A 111 -29.31 -20.57 25.76
N LEU A 112 -28.94 -21.85 25.90
CA LEU A 112 -29.78 -22.85 26.56
C LEU A 112 -30.02 -22.52 28.04
N GLN A 113 -28.97 -22.19 28.80
CA GLN A 113 -29.09 -21.80 30.20
C GLN A 113 -30.01 -20.58 30.39
N ARG A 114 -29.95 -19.63 29.45
CA ARG A 114 -30.85 -18.46 29.46
C ARG A 114 -32.30 -18.88 29.19
N LEU A 115 -32.53 -19.74 28.21
CA LEU A 115 -33.87 -20.28 27.92
C LEU A 115 -34.44 -21.03 29.13
N GLU A 116 -33.65 -21.86 29.81
CA GLU A 116 -34.07 -22.56 31.02
C GLU A 116 -34.50 -21.59 32.13
N ARG A 117 -33.75 -20.49 32.32
CA ARG A 117 -34.07 -19.46 33.31
C ARG A 117 -35.33 -18.66 32.96
N GLU A 118 -35.55 -18.37 31.68
CA GLU A 118 -36.65 -17.51 31.22
C GLU A 118 -37.95 -18.27 30.94
N ASN A 119 -37.93 -19.60 30.81
CA ASN A 119 -39.11 -20.37 30.39
C ASN A 119 -40.29 -20.23 31.36
N ASP A 120 -40.11 -20.59 32.63
CA ASP A 120 -41.19 -20.56 33.63
C ASP A 120 -41.76 -19.16 33.88
N PRO A 121 -40.95 -18.09 34.08
CA PRO A 121 -41.50 -16.76 34.30
C PRO A 121 -42.25 -16.22 33.08
N THR A 122 -41.73 -16.44 31.87
CA THR A 122 -42.41 -15.99 30.64
C THR A 122 -43.67 -16.79 30.35
N LEU A 123 -43.70 -18.07 30.69
CA LEU A 123 -44.88 -18.93 30.53
C LEU A 123 -46.01 -18.52 31.49
N LYS A 124 -45.68 -18.17 32.75
CA LYS A 124 -46.65 -17.63 33.71
C LYS A 124 -47.25 -16.30 33.26
N GLY A 125 -46.46 -15.47 32.57
CA GLY A 125 -46.90 -14.19 32.01
C GLY A 125 -47.63 -14.29 30.67
N ARG A 126 -47.90 -15.49 30.15
CA ARG A 126 -48.55 -15.68 28.84
C ARG A 126 -50.04 -15.33 28.92
N VAL A 127 -50.52 -14.57 27.93
CA VAL A 127 -51.89 -14.06 27.87
C VAL A 127 -52.82 -15.02 27.11
N LYS A 128 -52.32 -15.68 26.06
CA LYS A 128 -53.09 -16.62 25.23
C LYS A 128 -52.95 -18.07 25.70
N GLN A 129 -53.87 -18.91 25.23
CA GLN A 129 -53.95 -20.34 25.59
C GLN A 129 -52.77 -21.16 25.04
N SER A 130 -52.17 -20.74 23.93
CA SER A 130 -51.00 -21.39 23.32
C SER A 130 -49.98 -20.37 22.83
N ASP A 131 -48.74 -20.82 22.66
CA ASP A 131 -47.65 -19.96 22.16
C ASP A 131 -47.88 -19.55 20.69
N ALA A 132 -48.48 -20.41 19.88
CA ALA A 132 -48.88 -20.08 18.52
C ALA A 132 -49.91 -18.95 18.48
N ARG A 133 -50.94 -18.99 19.34
CA ARG A 133 -51.95 -17.93 19.44
C ARG A 133 -51.37 -16.63 20.02
N GLU A 134 -50.44 -16.72 20.96
CA GLU A 134 -49.68 -15.57 21.48
C GLU A 134 -48.89 -14.89 20.35
N MET A 135 -48.15 -15.68 19.56
CA MET A 135 -47.35 -15.17 18.45
C MET A 135 -48.21 -14.59 17.31
N GLN A 136 -49.32 -15.23 16.95
CA GLN A 136 -50.28 -14.71 15.97
C GLN A 136 -50.88 -13.37 16.42
N SER A 137 -51.32 -13.29 17.68
CA SER A 137 -51.87 -12.06 18.27
C SER A 137 -50.83 -10.95 18.32
N PHE A 138 -49.58 -11.28 18.68
CA PHE A 138 -48.49 -10.31 18.74
C PHE A 138 -48.09 -9.81 17.36
N TYR A 139 -48.01 -10.69 16.35
CA TYR A 139 -47.67 -10.29 14.98
C TYR A 139 -48.70 -9.31 14.40
N GLN A 140 -50.00 -9.59 14.58
CA GLN A 140 -51.06 -8.67 14.15
C GLN A 140 -51.00 -7.34 14.91
N HIS A 141 -50.76 -7.38 16.22
CA HIS A 141 -50.58 -6.16 17.03
C HIS A 141 -49.37 -5.35 16.56
N TYR A 142 -48.25 -6.01 16.30
CA TYR A 142 -47.02 -5.39 15.82
C TYR A 142 -47.24 -4.72 14.45
N TYR A 143 -47.89 -5.42 13.51
CA TYR A 143 -48.20 -4.87 12.19
C TYR A 143 -49.08 -3.61 12.30
N LYS A 144 -50.16 -3.65 13.08
CA LYS A 144 -51.04 -2.48 13.27
C LYS A 144 -50.32 -1.31 13.93
N LYS A 145 -49.56 -1.59 15.00
CA LYS A 145 -48.90 -0.56 15.82
C LYS A 145 -47.69 0.08 15.15
N TYR A 146 -46.88 -0.70 14.43
CA TYR A 146 -45.62 -0.22 13.88
C TYR A 146 -45.63 -0.09 12.36
N ILE A 147 -46.33 -0.93 11.60
CA ILE A 147 -46.32 -0.82 10.14
C ILE A 147 -47.48 0.09 9.69
N GLN A 148 -48.72 -0.25 10.05
CA GLN A 148 -49.90 0.49 9.61
C GLN A 148 -49.94 1.92 10.18
N ALA A 149 -49.57 2.10 11.45
CA ALA A 149 -49.49 3.43 12.05
C ALA A 149 -48.42 4.32 11.39
N LEU A 150 -47.23 3.76 11.07
CA LEU A 150 -46.16 4.51 10.38
C LEU A 150 -46.51 4.80 8.92
N GLN A 151 -47.28 3.95 8.25
CA GLN A 151 -47.80 4.21 6.90
C GLN A 151 -48.86 5.33 6.87
N ASN A 152 -49.69 5.42 7.91
CA ASN A 152 -50.78 6.40 8.01
C ASN A 152 -50.36 7.75 8.58
N ALA A 153 -49.15 7.87 9.14
CA ALA A 153 -48.63 9.13 9.66
C ALA A 153 -48.42 10.15 8.53
N ALA A 154 -49.04 11.34 8.66
CA ALA A 154 -49.06 12.39 7.65
C ALA A 154 -47.67 12.95 7.29
N ASP A 155 -46.76 12.97 8.27
CA ASP A 155 -45.33 13.14 8.03
C ASP A 155 -44.76 11.78 7.66
N LYS A 156 -44.45 11.58 6.37
CA LYS A 156 -43.75 10.39 5.84
C LYS A 156 -42.73 9.90 6.86
N ALA A 157 -43.10 8.84 7.59
CA ALA A 157 -42.44 8.41 8.81
C ALA A 157 -40.93 8.25 8.61
N ASP A 158 -40.17 8.43 9.68
CA ASP A 158 -38.74 8.17 9.75
C ASP A 158 -38.43 6.80 9.12
N ARG A 159 -38.02 6.80 7.84
CA ARG A 159 -37.97 5.60 7.00
C ARG A 159 -37.11 4.52 7.60
N ALA A 160 -36.06 4.91 8.33
CA ALA A 160 -35.21 3.98 9.06
C ALA A 160 -36.04 3.10 10.02
N GLN A 161 -37.04 3.69 10.68
CA GLN A 161 -37.97 2.97 11.55
C GLN A 161 -38.91 2.06 10.76
N LEU A 162 -39.40 2.49 9.59
CA LEU A 162 -40.26 1.67 8.75
C LEU A 162 -39.54 0.46 8.13
N THR A 163 -38.32 0.67 7.59
CA THR A 163 -37.46 -0.41 7.10
C THR A 163 -37.14 -1.41 8.23
N LYS A 164 -36.80 -0.89 9.42
CA LYS A 164 -36.59 -1.73 10.61
C LYS A 164 -37.85 -2.51 10.97
N ALA A 165 -39.02 -1.89 10.96
CA ALA A 165 -40.29 -2.55 11.27
C ALA A 165 -40.61 -3.70 10.29
N TYR A 166 -40.38 -3.51 8.99
CA TYR A 166 -40.53 -4.60 8.00
C TYR A 166 -39.53 -5.74 8.21
N GLN A 167 -38.28 -5.45 8.55
CA GLN A 167 -37.28 -6.46 8.88
C GLN A 167 -37.69 -7.27 10.12
N THR A 168 -38.10 -6.58 11.19
CA THR A 168 -38.57 -7.21 12.43
C THR A 168 -39.83 -8.04 12.18
N ALA A 169 -40.80 -7.54 11.42
CA ALA A 169 -41.99 -8.30 11.05
C ALA A 169 -41.65 -9.58 10.26
N ALA A 170 -40.74 -9.52 9.29
CA ALA A 170 -40.36 -10.70 8.53
C ALA A 170 -39.75 -11.80 9.44
N VAL A 171 -38.90 -11.42 10.39
CA VAL A 171 -38.32 -12.35 11.37
C VAL A 171 -39.40 -12.89 12.32
N LEU A 172 -40.30 -12.05 12.83
CA LEU A 172 -41.40 -12.48 13.68
C LEU A 172 -42.31 -13.49 12.97
N PHE A 173 -42.54 -13.31 11.67
CA PHE A 173 -43.31 -14.25 10.87
C PHE A 173 -42.59 -15.60 10.66
N GLU A 174 -41.27 -15.59 10.47
CA GLU A 174 -40.45 -16.81 10.40
C GLU A 174 -40.59 -17.63 11.70
N VAL A 175 -40.51 -16.97 12.85
CA VAL A 175 -40.71 -17.59 14.17
C VAL A 175 -42.16 -18.08 14.33
N LEU A 176 -43.15 -17.27 13.94
CA LEU A 176 -44.57 -17.63 13.97
C LEU A 176 -44.83 -18.91 13.20
N LYS A 177 -44.35 -19.00 11.97
CA LYS A 177 -44.52 -20.20 11.13
C LYS A 177 -43.91 -21.43 11.80
N ALA A 178 -42.74 -21.30 12.42
CA ALA A 178 -42.09 -22.40 13.12
C ALA A 178 -42.89 -22.86 14.35
N VAL A 179 -43.35 -21.94 15.20
CA VAL A 179 -44.13 -22.25 16.41
C VAL A 179 -45.47 -22.90 16.03
N ASN A 180 -46.12 -22.42 14.98
CA ASN A 180 -47.37 -22.97 14.47
C ASN A 180 -47.22 -24.43 13.98
N VAL A 181 -46.14 -24.72 13.23
CA VAL A 181 -45.81 -26.09 12.81
C VAL A 181 -45.55 -26.99 14.01
N SER A 182 -44.77 -26.53 15.00
CA SER A 182 -44.46 -27.31 16.21
C SER A 182 -45.69 -27.62 17.07
N GLN A 183 -46.69 -26.72 17.11
CA GLN A 183 -47.93 -26.90 17.88
C GLN A 183 -49.11 -27.47 17.06
N LYS A 184 -48.89 -27.80 15.78
CA LYS A 184 -49.92 -28.29 14.85
C LYS A 184 -51.14 -27.37 14.75
N ILE A 185 -50.91 -26.05 14.75
CA ILE A 185 -51.94 -25.01 14.62
C ILE A 185 -51.73 -24.30 13.29
N GLU A 186 -52.78 -24.22 12.46
CA GLU A 186 -52.71 -23.53 11.17
C GLU A 186 -52.55 -22.01 11.35
N VAL A 187 -51.87 -21.37 10.38
CA VAL A 187 -51.70 -19.91 10.35
C VAL A 187 -52.94 -19.29 9.72
N ASP A 188 -53.57 -18.33 10.40
CA ASP A 188 -54.74 -17.64 9.87
C ASP A 188 -54.44 -16.98 8.49
N GLN A 189 -55.34 -17.16 7.52
CA GLN A 189 -55.17 -16.67 6.13
C GLN A 189 -54.87 -15.16 6.06
N ALA A 190 -55.53 -14.37 6.92
CA ALA A 190 -55.30 -12.92 6.99
C ALA A 190 -53.85 -12.56 7.38
N ILE A 191 -53.19 -13.40 8.19
CA ILE A 191 -51.78 -13.20 8.57
C ILE A 191 -50.86 -13.50 7.39
N LEU A 192 -51.17 -14.54 6.59
CA LEU A 192 -50.43 -14.88 5.38
C LEU A 192 -50.50 -13.74 4.35
N GLU A 193 -51.69 -13.19 4.11
CA GLU A 193 -51.88 -12.04 3.22
C GLU A 193 -51.12 -10.80 3.72
N THR A 194 -51.21 -10.50 5.02
CA THR A 194 -50.47 -9.41 5.66
C THR A 194 -48.96 -9.59 5.48
N HIS A 195 -48.45 -10.81 5.62
CA HIS A 195 -47.03 -11.10 5.42
C HIS A 195 -46.60 -10.99 3.95
N ASN A 196 -47.43 -11.41 3.00
CA ASN A 196 -47.13 -11.22 1.57
C ASN A 196 -46.93 -9.74 1.24
N GLN A 197 -47.77 -8.85 1.78
CA GLN A 197 -47.60 -7.40 1.65
C GLN A 197 -46.30 -6.90 2.31
N VAL A 198 -45.94 -7.44 3.48
CA VAL A 198 -44.67 -7.13 4.17
C VAL A 198 -43.48 -7.53 3.29
N GLU A 199 -43.50 -8.72 2.68
CA GLU A 199 -42.42 -9.20 1.81
C GLU A 199 -42.30 -8.38 0.52
N GLU A 200 -43.41 -7.99 -0.10
CA GLU A 200 -43.41 -7.07 -1.25
C GLU A 200 -42.82 -5.69 -0.88
N LYS A 201 -43.24 -5.11 0.23
CA LYS A 201 -42.75 -3.80 0.69
C LYS A 201 -41.31 -3.86 1.19
N LYS A 202 -40.89 -4.95 1.82
CA LYS A 202 -39.49 -5.19 2.23
C LYS A 202 -38.54 -5.22 1.03
N LYS A 203 -38.98 -5.79 -0.11
CA LYS A 203 -38.22 -5.75 -1.37
C LYS A 203 -38.10 -4.33 -1.94
N LEU A 204 -39.06 -3.46 -1.66
CA LEU A 204 -39.04 -2.05 -2.07
C LEU A 204 -38.15 -1.19 -1.15
N TYR A 205 -38.24 -1.39 0.17
CA TYR A 205 -37.50 -0.62 1.17
C TYR A 205 -36.17 -1.27 1.55
N LEU A 206 -35.29 -1.43 0.57
CA LEU A 206 -33.93 -1.90 0.83
C LEU A 206 -33.12 -0.86 1.63
N PRO A 207 -32.17 -1.31 2.47
CA PRO A 207 -31.18 -0.42 3.06
C PRO A 207 -30.39 0.31 1.97
N TYR A 208 -30.14 1.60 2.18
CA TYR A 208 -29.32 2.45 1.32
C TYR A 208 -28.20 3.07 2.16
N ASN A 209 -27.09 3.49 1.53
CA ASN A 209 -25.99 4.09 2.28
C ASN A 209 -26.26 5.56 2.59
N ILE A 210 -26.61 6.34 1.56
CA ILE A 210 -26.81 7.79 1.63
C ILE A 210 -28.09 8.19 0.88
N LEU A 211 -28.31 7.64 -0.33
CA LEU A 211 -29.40 8.09 -1.19
C LEU A 211 -30.58 7.11 -1.23
N PRO A 212 -31.79 7.55 -0.86
CA PRO A 212 -33.02 6.77 -0.91
C PRO A 212 -33.64 6.77 -2.32
N LEU A 213 -33.31 5.78 -3.17
CA LEU A 213 -33.66 5.79 -4.60
C LEU A 213 -35.01 5.12 -4.99
N ASP A 214 -35.74 4.60 -4.01
CA ASP A 214 -37.08 4.03 -4.16
C ASP A 214 -38.14 5.10 -4.45
N PRO A 215 -39.25 4.71 -5.10
CA PRO A 215 -40.32 5.65 -5.50
C PRO A 215 -40.90 6.47 -4.35
N ASP A 216 -41.07 5.89 -3.17
CA ASP A 216 -41.78 6.53 -2.04
C ASP A 216 -40.94 7.63 -1.35
N SER A 217 -39.62 7.57 -1.54
CA SER A 217 -38.66 8.44 -0.87
C SER A 217 -38.21 9.66 -1.67
N ALA A 218 -38.85 9.94 -2.81
CA ALA A 218 -38.59 11.12 -3.62
C ALA A 218 -38.68 12.45 -2.84
N ASN A 219 -39.47 12.49 -1.76
CA ASN A 219 -39.69 13.72 -0.96
C ASN A 219 -38.70 13.92 0.20
N GLN A 220 -37.76 12.98 0.43
CA GLN A 220 -36.76 13.12 1.49
C GLN A 220 -35.85 14.33 1.23
N ALA A 221 -35.38 14.99 2.29
CA ALA A 221 -34.62 16.24 2.21
C ALA A 221 -33.41 16.15 1.26
N ILE A 222 -32.66 15.05 1.31
CA ILE A 222 -31.50 14.83 0.43
C ILE A 222 -31.87 14.66 -1.05
N MET A 223 -33.08 14.19 -1.35
CA MET A 223 -33.55 14.05 -2.74
C MET A 223 -34.12 15.35 -3.30
N ARG A 224 -34.24 16.41 -2.48
CA ARG A 224 -34.69 17.75 -2.93
C ARG A 224 -33.57 18.59 -3.54
N TYR A 225 -32.31 18.21 -3.38
CA TYR A 225 -31.20 18.94 -4.00
C TYR A 225 -31.26 18.81 -5.53
N PRO A 226 -31.26 19.94 -6.27
CA PRO A 226 -31.43 19.92 -7.73
C PRO A 226 -30.30 19.18 -8.44
N GLU A 227 -29.08 19.18 -7.91
CA GLU A 227 -27.93 18.48 -8.48
C GLU A 227 -28.07 16.96 -8.37
N ILE A 228 -28.66 16.48 -7.27
CA ILE A 228 -28.93 15.05 -7.04
C ILE A 228 -30.06 14.60 -7.97
N GLN A 229 -31.14 15.38 -8.08
CA GLN A 229 -32.23 15.11 -9.01
C GLN A 229 -31.74 15.07 -10.46
N ALA A 230 -30.90 16.03 -10.84
CA ALA A 230 -30.30 16.10 -12.18
C ALA A 230 -29.51 14.84 -12.54
N ALA A 231 -28.62 14.38 -11.65
CA ALA A 231 -27.84 13.17 -11.85
C ALA A 231 -28.71 11.91 -11.84
N PHE A 232 -29.70 11.84 -10.94
CA PHE A 232 -30.65 10.73 -10.87
C PHE A 232 -31.50 10.58 -12.15
N HIS A 233 -32.07 11.67 -12.65
CA HIS A 233 -32.84 11.67 -13.89
C HIS A 233 -31.97 11.32 -15.11
N ALA A 234 -30.71 11.80 -15.14
CA ALA A 234 -29.78 11.45 -16.22
C ALA A 234 -29.47 9.94 -16.27
N LEU A 235 -29.37 9.27 -15.12
CA LEU A 235 -29.20 7.82 -15.05
C LEU A 235 -30.46 7.02 -15.42
N ARG A 236 -31.66 7.60 -15.32
CA ARG A 236 -32.90 6.94 -15.75
C ARG A 236 -33.13 6.98 -17.26
N ASN A 237 -32.30 7.69 -18.02
CA ASN A 237 -32.42 7.76 -19.48
C ASN A 237 -32.00 6.43 -20.13
N THR A 238 -32.92 5.47 -20.21
CA THR A 238 -32.72 4.14 -20.83
C THR A 238 -33.22 4.07 -22.28
N ARG A 239 -33.46 5.21 -22.93
CA ARG A 239 -33.96 5.29 -24.31
C ARG A 239 -32.96 4.65 -25.28
N GLY A 240 -33.44 3.78 -26.16
CA GLY A 240 -32.64 3.15 -27.22
C GLY A 240 -31.71 2.01 -26.76
N LEU A 241 -31.77 1.59 -25.49
CA LEU A 241 -30.94 0.48 -25.02
C LEU A 241 -31.55 -0.89 -25.38
N PRO A 242 -30.74 -1.83 -25.91
CA PRO A 242 -31.19 -3.18 -26.22
C PRO A 242 -31.27 -4.01 -24.93
N TRP A 243 -32.48 -4.34 -24.48
CA TRP A 243 -32.69 -5.22 -23.32
C TRP A 243 -32.69 -6.70 -23.74
N PRO A 244 -32.25 -7.63 -22.87
CA PRO A 244 -32.41 -9.07 -23.11
C PRO A 244 -33.89 -9.45 -23.29
N LYS A 245 -34.19 -10.41 -24.17
CA LYS A 245 -35.56 -10.79 -24.56
C LYS A 245 -36.44 -11.25 -23.38
N ASP A 246 -35.83 -11.90 -22.39
CA ASP A 246 -36.51 -12.46 -21.21
C ASP A 246 -36.49 -11.52 -20.00
N HIS A 247 -36.08 -10.25 -20.17
CA HIS A 247 -35.94 -9.31 -19.07
C HIS A 247 -37.19 -8.43 -18.90
N GLU A 248 -37.93 -8.63 -17.81
CA GLU A 248 -39.01 -7.72 -17.43
C GLU A 248 -38.44 -6.34 -17.06
N LYS A 249 -38.74 -5.34 -17.88
CA LYS A 249 -38.32 -3.97 -17.63
C LYS A 249 -39.06 -3.41 -16.41
N LYS A 250 -38.36 -3.32 -15.29
CA LYS A 250 -38.89 -2.69 -14.09
C LYS A 250 -39.14 -1.18 -14.32
N PRO A 251 -40.17 -0.58 -13.69
CA PRO A 251 -40.48 0.85 -13.82
C PRO A 251 -39.37 1.77 -13.28
N ASP A 252 -38.48 1.25 -12.43
CA ASP A 252 -37.31 1.93 -11.87
C ASP A 252 -36.00 1.63 -12.62
N ALA A 253 -36.07 1.01 -13.80
CA ALA A 253 -34.89 0.66 -14.60
C ALA A 253 -34.03 1.89 -14.96
N ASP A 254 -32.72 1.75 -14.78
CA ASP A 254 -31.72 2.78 -15.03
C ASP A 254 -30.53 2.24 -15.82
N LEU A 255 -29.60 3.12 -16.20
CA LEU A 255 -28.41 2.76 -16.98
C LEU A 255 -27.55 1.68 -16.30
N LEU A 256 -27.43 1.70 -14.97
CA LEU A 256 -26.64 0.72 -14.24
C LEU A 256 -27.36 -0.63 -14.12
N GLY A 257 -28.68 -0.64 -13.99
CA GLY A 257 -29.49 -1.86 -14.08
C GLY A 257 -29.40 -2.51 -15.45
N TRP A 258 -29.30 -1.72 -16.52
CA TRP A 258 -29.01 -2.26 -17.84
C TRP A 258 -27.60 -2.88 -17.93
N LEU A 259 -26.57 -2.19 -17.42
CA LEU A 259 -25.21 -2.76 -17.36
C LEU A 259 -25.16 -4.06 -16.55
N GLN A 260 -25.93 -4.12 -15.46
CA GLN A 260 -26.09 -5.33 -14.66
C GLN A 260 -26.66 -6.48 -15.49
N ALA A 261 -27.77 -6.24 -16.20
CA ALA A 261 -28.43 -7.26 -17.02
C ALA A 261 -27.53 -7.77 -18.15
N MET A 262 -26.71 -6.90 -18.76
CA MET A 262 -25.83 -7.28 -19.86
C MET A 262 -24.58 -8.04 -19.37
N PHE A 263 -23.87 -7.51 -18.37
CA PHE A 263 -22.56 -8.03 -17.94
C PHE A 263 -22.61 -8.96 -16.72
N GLY A 264 -23.76 -9.07 -16.03
CA GLY A 264 -23.92 -9.96 -14.88
C GLY A 264 -23.18 -9.46 -13.62
N PHE A 265 -23.28 -8.16 -13.31
CA PHE A 265 -22.74 -7.60 -12.05
C PHE A 265 -23.62 -7.96 -10.84
N GLN A 266 -23.04 -7.95 -9.64
CA GLN A 266 -23.76 -8.21 -8.39
C GLN A 266 -24.77 -7.11 -8.07
N LYS A 267 -25.96 -7.50 -7.57
CA LYS A 267 -27.08 -6.58 -7.23
C LYS A 267 -26.64 -5.47 -6.26
N ASP A 268 -25.93 -5.84 -5.21
CA ASP A 268 -25.49 -4.88 -4.18
C ASP A 268 -24.38 -3.95 -4.69
N ASN A 269 -23.47 -4.45 -5.53
CA ASN A 269 -22.45 -3.61 -6.16
C ASN A 269 -23.11 -2.53 -7.04
N VAL A 270 -24.10 -2.92 -7.83
CA VAL A 270 -24.85 -2.00 -8.70
C VAL A 270 -25.55 -0.92 -7.89
N SER A 271 -26.24 -1.30 -6.80
CA SER A 271 -26.88 -0.34 -5.90
C SER A 271 -25.87 0.63 -5.27
N ASN A 272 -24.74 0.11 -4.78
CA ASN A 272 -23.68 0.94 -4.17
C ASN A 272 -23.04 1.91 -5.18
N GLN A 273 -22.70 1.43 -6.38
CA GLN A 273 -22.08 2.27 -7.41
C GLN A 273 -23.06 3.28 -8.01
N ARG A 274 -24.36 2.98 -8.02
CA ARG A 274 -25.42 3.93 -8.40
C ARG A 274 -25.43 5.14 -7.47
N GLU A 275 -25.51 4.91 -6.15
CA GLU A 275 -25.44 6.00 -5.18
C GLU A 275 -24.12 6.79 -5.31
N HIS A 276 -23.00 6.07 -5.42
CA HIS A 276 -21.68 6.69 -5.53
C HIS A 276 -21.54 7.57 -6.79
N LEU A 277 -22.03 7.12 -7.95
CA LEU A 277 -21.96 7.90 -9.19
C LEU A 277 -22.85 9.15 -9.13
N ILE A 278 -24.05 9.05 -8.55
CA ILE A 278 -24.95 10.20 -8.35
C ILE A 278 -24.26 11.24 -7.47
N LEU A 279 -23.71 10.83 -6.33
CA LEU A 279 -23.03 11.73 -5.40
C LEU A 279 -21.77 12.35 -6.00
N LEU A 280 -21.00 11.58 -6.77
CA LEU A 280 -19.80 12.07 -7.44
C LEU A 280 -20.14 13.15 -8.47
N LEU A 281 -21.20 12.94 -9.26
CA LEU A 281 -21.68 13.92 -10.23
C LEU A 281 -22.26 15.16 -9.54
N ALA A 282 -23.11 14.98 -8.53
CA ALA A 282 -23.71 16.07 -7.77
C ALA A 282 -22.65 16.96 -7.09
N ASN A 283 -21.61 16.36 -6.49
CA ASN A 283 -20.50 17.09 -5.84
C ASN A 283 -19.65 17.90 -6.84
N VAL A 284 -19.50 17.44 -8.08
CA VAL A 284 -18.84 18.24 -9.11
C VAL A 284 -19.78 19.31 -9.64
N HIS A 285 -21.06 18.98 -9.80
CA HIS A 285 -22.08 19.90 -10.31
C HIS A 285 -22.30 21.08 -9.37
N ILE A 286 -22.40 20.88 -8.05
CA ILE A 286 -22.57 21.98 -7.06
C ILE A 286 -21.40 22.97 -7.04
N ARG A 287 -20.20 22.53 -7.44
CA ARG A 287 -19.01 23.40 -7.53
C ARG A 287 -18.99 24.24 -8.81
N GLN A 288 -19.84 23.90 -9.77
CA GLN A 288 -20.05 24.69 -10.98
C GLN A 288 -21.24 25.59 -10.69
N ILE A 289 -21.07 26.91 -10.86
CA ILE A 289 -22.06 27.92 -10.48
C ILE A 289 -23.42 27.57 -11.16
N PRO A 290 -24.45 27.13 -10.40
CA PRO A 290 -25.73 26.80 -11.00
C PRO A 290 -26.41 28.11 -11.44
N LYS A 291 -27.01 28.12 -12.63
CA LYS A 291 -27.97 29.16 -12.99
C LYS A 291 -29.28 28.83 -12.24
N PRO A 292 -29.82 29.73 -11.39
CA PRO A 292 -30.94 29.42 -10.51
C PRO A 292 -32.26 29.09 -11.24
N ASP A 293 -32.41 29.46 -12.52
CA ASP A 293 -33.69 29.42 -13.23
C ASP A 293 -33.88 28.22 -14.20
N GLN A 294 -32.98 27.25 -14.23
CA GLN A 294 -33.11 26.08 -15.12
C GLN A 294 -33.54 24.81 -14.36
N GLN A 295 -34.42 24.02 -15.00
CA GLN A 295 -34.76 22.67 -14.55
C GLN A 295 -33.49 21.87 -14.19
N PRO A 296 -33.56 20.94 -13.20
CA PRO A 296 -32.43 20.15 -12.76
C PRO A 296 -31.96 19.19 -13.87
N LYS A 297 -31.14 19.70 -14.79
CA LYS A 297 -30.49 18.95 -15.85
C LYS A 297 -29.01 18.87 -15.53
N LEU A 298 -28.43 17.69 -15.70
CA LEU A 298 -27.02 17.46 -15.43
C LEU A 298 -26.17 18.26 -16.45
N ASP A 299 -25.31 19.15 -15.95
CA ASP A 299 -24.38 19.91 -16.79
C ASP A 299 -23.32 18.96 -17.40
N ASP A 300 -23.17 19.03 -18.73
CA ASP A 300 -22.16 18.28 -19.48
C ASP A 300 -20.73 18.62 -19.03
N ARG A 301 -20.48 19.82 -18.50
CA ARG A 301 -19.18 20.21 -17.94
C ARG A 301 -18.83 19.43 -16.67
N ALA A 302 -19.81 19.17 -15.82
CA ALA A 302 -19.62 18.35 -14.61
C ALA A 302 -19.28 16.92 -15.01
N LEU A 303 -20.03 16.39 -15.97
CA LEU A 303 -19.84 15.07 -16.56
C LEU A 303 -18.43 14.91 -17.17
N ASP A 304 -18.00 15.87 -17.98
CA ASP A 304 -16.67 15.85 -18.61
C ASP A 304 -15.54 15.94 -17.60
N THR A 305 -15.73 16.71 -16.52
CA THR A 305 -14.76 16.81 -15.44
C THR A 305 -14.57 15.48 -14.72
N VAL A 306 -15.67 14.77 -14.41
CA VAL A 306 -15.62 13.45 -13.79
C VAL A 306 -15.00 12.44 -14.75
N MET A 307 -15.47 12.38 -16.00
CA MET A 307 -14.97 11.46 -17.02
C MET A 307 -13.46 11.65 -17.27
N LYS A 308 -12.98 12.91 -17.36
CA LYS A 308 -11.56 13.22 -17.54
C LYS A 308 -10.70 12.75 -16.37
N LYS A 309 -11.20 12.85 -15.14
CA LYS A 309 -10.49 12.37 -13.94
C LYS A 309 -10.47 10.84 -13.89
N LEU A 310 -11.62 10.20 -14.09
CA LEU A 310 -11.78 8.74 -13.99
C LEU A 310 -10.90 8.01 -15.02
N PHE A 311 -10.93 8.47 -16.28
CA PHE A 311 -10.20 7.80 -17.37
C PHE A 311 -8.79 8.33 -17.62
N LYS A 312 -8.24 9.17 -16.73
CA LYS A 312 -6.88 9.72 -16.90
C LYS A 312 -5.83 8.61 -16.99
N ASN A 313 -5.91 7.62 -16.11
CA ASN A 313 -4.95 6.51 -16.06
C ASN A 313 -5.16 5.56 -17.24
N TYR A 314 -6.40 5.19 -17.53
CA TYR A 314 -6.74 4.36 -18.69
C TYR A 314 -6.23 4.97 -20.02
N LYS A 315 -6.48 6.27 -20.26
CA LYS A 315 -5.98 6.95 -21.48
C LYS A 315 -4.45 6.96 -21.56
N ARG A 316 -3.76 7.09 -20.41
CA ARG A 316 -2.29 7.00 -20.35
C ARG A 316 -1.79 5.59 -20.65
N TRP A 317 -2.44 4.56 -20.10
CA TRP A 317 -2.13 3.17 -20.37
C TRP A 317 -2.32 2.81 -21.86
N CYS A 318 -3.45 3.21 -22.48
CA CYS A 318 -3.66 3.04 -23.92
C CYS A 318 -2.56 3.74 -24.74
N LYS A 319 -2.21 4.98 -24.40
CA LYS A 319 -1.14 5.73 -25.08
C LYS A 319 0.22 5.05 -24.92
N TYR A 320 0.53 4.53 -23.74
CA TYR A 320 1.76 3.80 -23.46
C TYR A 320 1.88 2.53 -24.32
N LEU A 321 0.80 1.75 -24.42
CA LEU A 321 0.75 0.57 -25.29
C LEU A 321 0.61 0.90 -26.78
N GLY A 322 0.38 2.17 -27.14
CA GLY A 322 0.12 2.60 -28.52
C GLY A 322 -1.21 2.05 -29.08
N ARG A 323 -2.23 1.91 -28.24
CA ARG A 323 -3.59 1.51 -28.62
C ARG A 323 -4.54 2.72 -28.56
N LYS A 324 -5.55 2.73 -29.43
CA LYS A 324 -6.66 3.69 -29.35
C LYS A 324 -7.55 3.34 -28.14
N SER A 325 -8.12 4.34 -27.47
CA SER A 325 -9.04 4.09 -26.36
C SER A 325 -10.40 3.60 -26.86
N SER A 326 -11.00 2.61 -26.18
CA SER A 326 -12.36 2.10 -26.46
C SER A 326 -13.50 3.05 -26.04
N LEU A 327 -13.21 4.34 -25.79
CA LEU A 327 -14.18 5.35 -25.42
C LEU A 327 -14.70 6.05 -26.68
N TRP A 328 -15.75 5.48 -27.29
CA TRP A 328 -16.33 5.99 -28.54
C TRP A 328 -17.60 6.77 -28.24
N LEU A 329 -17.62 8.07 -28.53
CA LEU A 329 -18.79 8.93 -28.32
C LEU A 329 -19.53 9.14 -29.65
N PRO A 330 -20.88 9.15 -29.67
CA PRO A 330 -21.66 9.40 -30.87
C PRO A 330 -21.61 10.88 -31.24
N THR A 331 -21.98 11.21 -32.48
CA THR A 331 -22.08 12.60 -32.96
C THR A 331 -23.31 13.31 -32.39
N ILE A 332 -24.36 12.56 -32.02
CA ILE A 332 -25.64 13.09 -31.52
C ILE A 332 -25.49 13.50 -30.05
N GLN A 333 -25.61 14.80 -29.76
CA GLN A 333 -25.36 15.38 -28.43
C GLN A 333 -26.24 14.79 -27.31
N GLN A 334 -27.49 14.41 -27.60
CA GLN A 334 -28.39 13.78 -26.62
C GLN A 334 -27.94 12.38 -26.19
N GLU A 335 -27.28 11.61 -27.07
CA GLU A 335 -26.76 10.28 -26.76
C GLU A 335 -25.36 10.32 -26.13
N VAL A 336 -24.61 11.42 -26.33
CA VAL A 336 -23.28 11.60 -25.74
C VAL A 336 -23.35 11.52 -24.21
N GLN A 337 -24.33 12.19 -23.60
CA GLN A 337 -24.48 12.18 -22.14
C GLN A 337 -24.76 10.76 -21.62
N GLN A 338 -25.71 10.05 -22.24
CA GLN A 338 -26.03 8.66 -21.91
C GLN A 338 -24.80 7.75 -22.03
N ARG A 339 -24.02 7.90 -23.12
CA ARG A 339 -22.85 7.05 -23.37
C ARG A 339 -21.70 7.33 -22.41
N LYS A 340 -21.47 8.59 -22.04
CA LYS A 340 -20.49 8.96 -21.00
C LYS A 340 -20.86 8.34 -19.64
N LEU A 341 -22.15 8.37 -19.27
CA LEU A 341 -22.63 7.75 -18.04
C LEU A 341 -22.46 6.22 -18.06
N LEU A 342 -22.79 5.57 -19.17
CA LEU A 342 -22.56 4.12 -19.33
C LEU A 342 -21.09 3.74 -19.19
N TYR A 343 -20.16 4.48 -19.83
CA TYR A 343 -18.74 4.21 -19.71
C TYR A 343 -18.21 4.37 -18.28
N MET A 344 -18.65 5.42 -17.58
CA MET A 344 -18.27 5.66 -16.18
C MET A 344 -18.89 4.62 -15.25
N GLY A 345 -20.17 4.31 -15.43
CA GLY A 345 -20.89 3.26 -14.70
C GLY A 345 -20.19 1.92 -14.86
N LEU A 346 -19.83 1.53 -16.09
CA LEU A 346 -19.10 0.30 -16.37
C LEU A 346 -17.75 0.25 -15.63
N TYR A 347 -16.98 1.35 -15.65
CA TYR A 347 -15.70 1.41 -14.92
C TYR A 347 -15.90 1.25 -13.42
N LEU A 348 -16.90 1.93 -12.84
CA LEU A 348 -17.20 1.86 -11.42
C LEU A 348 -17.71 0.48 -10.99
N LEU A 349 -18.51 -0.19 -11.82
CA LEU A 349 -18.97 -1.57 -11.58
C LEU A 349 -17.81 -2.56 -11.59
N ILE A 350 -16.92 -2.47 -12.60
CA ILE A 350 -15.68 -3.26 -12.66
C ILE A 350 -14.83 -3.01 -11.40
N TRP A 351 -14.64 -1.74 -11.02
CA TRP A 351 -13.89 -1.38 -9.82
C TRP A 351 -14.54 -1.92 -8.53
N GLY A 352 -15.87 -1.88 -8.47
CA GLY A 352 -16.67 -2.34 -7.35
C GLY A 352 -16.50 -3.84 -7.06
N GLU A 353 -16.44 -4.67 -8.10
CA GLU A 353 -16.28 -6.13 -7.99
C GLU A 353 -14.84 -6.64 -8.11
N ALA A 354 -13.87 -5.78 -8.44
CA ALA A 354 -12.47 -6.17 -8.64
C ALA A 354 -11.78 -6.78 -7.41
N ALA A 355 -12.27 -6.54 -6.17
CA ALA A 355 -11.64 -7.00 -4.93
C ALA A 355 -10.11 -6.77 -4.90
N ASN A 356 -9.30 -7.84 -4.80
CA ASN A 356 -7.83 -7.76 -4.77
C ASN A 356 -7.19 -7.31 -6.09
N LEU A 357 -7.90 -7.40 -7.23
CA LEU A 357 -7.40 -6.91 -8.52
C LEU A 357 -7.26 -5.38 -8.54
N ARG A 358 -7.81 -4.66 -7.56
CA ARG A 358 -7.59 -3.20 -7.38
C ARG A 358 -6.12 -2.83 -7.18
N PHE A 359 -5.30 -3.77 -6.71
CA PHE A 359 -3.85 -3.61 -6.60
C PHE A 359 -3.12 -3.79 -7.94
N MET A 360 -3.84 -4.15 -9.01
CA MET A 360 -3.31 -4.35 -10.36
C MET A 360 -3.99 -3.37 -11.34
N PRO A 361 -3.67 -2.06 -11.30
CA PRO A 361 -4.38 -1.04 -12.08
C PRO A 361 -4.30 -1.23 -13.59
N GLU A 362 -3.22 -1.80 -14.13
CA GLU A 362 -3.11 -2.10 -15.56
C GLU A 362 -3.95 -3.31 -15.98
N CYS A 363 -4.09 -4.31 -15.10
CA CYS A 363 -5.07 -5.39 -15.27
C CYS A 363 -6.50 -4.84 -15.37
N LEU A 364 -6.86 -3.89 -14.50
CA LEU A 364 -8.16 -3.23 -14.59
C LEU A 364 -8.33 -2.42 -15.88
N CYS A 365 -7.27 -1.77 -16.36
CA CYS A 365 -7.31 -1.09 -17.65
C CYS A 365 -7.54 -2.08 -18.81
N TYR A 366 -6.94 -3.27 -18.75
CA TYR A 366 -7.16 -4.34 -19.73
C TYR A 366 -8.62 -4.84 -19.72
N ILE A 367 -9.15 -5.18 -18.55
CA ILE A 367 -10.55 -5.61 -18.39
C ILE A 367 -11.50 -4.53 -18.92
N TYR A 368 -11.29 -3.28 -18.50
CA TYR A 368 -12.10 -2.14 -18.94
C TYR A 368 -12.00 -1.93 -20.46
N HIS A 369 -10.80 -2.07 -21.05
CA HIS A 369 -10.58 -1.86 -22.49
C HIS A 369 -11.48 -2.76 -23.35
N HIS A 370 -11.57 -4.04 -22.98
CA HIS A 370 -12.37 -5.04 -23.67
C HIS A 370 -13.86 -4.86 -23.40
N MET A 371 -14.27 -4.71 -22.15
CA MET A 371 -15.69 -4.52 -21.82
C MET A 371 -16.26 -3.21 -22.38
N ALA A 372 -15.47 -2.14 -22.44
CA ALA A 372 -15.88 -0.89 -23.08
C ALA A 372 -16.01 -1.03 -24.61
N PHE A 373 -15.20 -1.90 -25.22
CA PHE A 373 -15.32 -2.24 -26.64
C PHE A 373 -16.59 -3.06 -26.93
N GLU A 374 -16.91 -4.05 -26.07
CA GLU A 374 -18.17 -4.78 -26.14
C GLU A 374 -19.38 -3.87 -25.95
N LEU A 375 -19.33 -2.97 -24.96
CA LEU A 375 -20.35 -1.96 -24.73
C LEU A 375 -20.61 -1.11 -25.98
N TYR A 376 -19.54 -0.68 -26.66
CA TYR A 376 -19.68 0.04 -27.92
C TYR A 376 -20.35 -0.82 -29.00
N GLY A 377 -19.93 -2.07 -29.17
CA GLY A 377 -20.51 -3.00 -30.16
C GLY A 377 -22.00 -3.24 -29.93
N MET A 378 -22.42 -3.39 -28.66
CA MET A 378 -23.83 -3.53 -28.28
C MET A 378 -24.66 -2.29 -28.61
N LEU A 379 -24.14 -1.10 -28.28
CA LEU A 379 -24.84 0.17 -28.52
C LEU A 379 -24.87 0.56 -30.00
N ALA A 380 -23.93 0.07 -30.81
CA ALA A 380 -23.90 0.30 -32.25
C ALA A 380 -24.84 -0.65 -33.03
N GLY A 381 -25.45 -1.65 -32.35
CA GLY A 381 -26.27 -2.67 -33.02
C GLY A 381 -25.45 -3.57 -33.93
N ASN A 382 -24.15 -3.75 -33.63
CA ASN A 382 -23.31 -4.62 -34.44
C ASN A 382 -23.82 -6.06 -34.34
N VAL A 383 -23.92 -6.71 -35.49
CA VAL A 383 -24.26 -8.13 -35.59
C VAL A 383 -22.97 -8.93 -35.54
N SER A 384 -22.93 -9.96 -34.70
CA SER A 384 -21.80 -10.87 -34.65
C SER A 384 -21.66 -11.60 -35.99
N PRO A 385 -20.50 -11.53 -36.67
CA PRO A 385 -20.31 -12.15 -37.98
C PRO A 385 -20.38 -13.69 -37.92
N THR A 386 -20.24 -14.29 -36.74
CA THR A 386 -20.30 -15.75 -36.55
C THR A 386 -21.68 -16.27 -36.17
N THR A 387 -22.51 -15.47 -35.48
CA THR A 387 -23.82 -15.94 -34.97
C THR A 387 -25.02 -15.29 -35.65
N GLY A 388 -24.84 -14.18 -36.39
CA GLY A 388 -25.95 -13.45 -37.00
C GLY A 388 -26.88 -12.74 -36.01
N GLU A 389 -26.59 -12.81 -34.70
CA GLU A 389 -27.31 -12.11 -33.64
C GLU A 389 -26.57 -10.83 -33.21
N ASN A 390 -27.29 -9.92 -32.55
CA ASN A 390 -26.68 -8.75 -31.90
C ASN A 390 -25.53 -9.19 -30.98
N VAL A 391 -24.42 -8.45 -31.01
CA VAL A 391 -23.25 -8.70 -30.14
C VAL A 391 -23.71 -8.79 -28.68
N LYS A 392 -23.39 -9.91 -28.02
CA LYS A 392 -23.57 -10.11 -26.58
C LYS A 392 -22.20 -10.04 -25.89
N PRO A 393 -22.10 -9.65 -24.61
CA PRO A 393 -20.82 -9.66 -23.91
C PRO A 393 -20.27 -11.07 -23.81
N ALA A 394 -18.95 -11.24 -24.00
CA ALA A 394 -18.27 -12.53 -24.00
C ALA A 394 -18.47 -13.32 -22.70
N TYR A 395 -18.61 -12.61 -21.58
CA TYR A 395 -18.83 -13.19 -20.26
C TYR A 395 -20.22 -12.89 -19.69
N GLY A 396 -21.09 -12.20 -20.42
CA GLY A 396 -22.38 -11.73 -19.93
C GLY A 396 -23.48 -12.79 -19.94
N GLY A 397 -24.68 -12.40 -19.51
CA GLY A 397 -25.90 -13.20 -19.61
C GLY A 397 -26.31 -13.97 -18.35
N ASP A 398 -25.38 -14.33 -17.47
CA ASP A 398 -25.69 -15.07 -16.23
C ASP A 398 -25.65 -14.16 -14.99
N GLU A 399 -26.33 -14.56 -13.90
CA GLU A 399 -26.20 -13.86 -12.61
C GLU A 399 -24.76 -14.00 -12.04
N GLU A 400 -24.18 -12.84 -11.70
CA GLU A 400 -22.81 -12.71 -11.17
C GLU A 400 -21.71 -13.22 -12.13
N ALA A 401 -21.98 -13.17 -13.44
CA ALA A 401 -21.05 -13.66 -14.45
C ALA A 401 -19.71 -12.92 -14.46
N PHE A 402 -19.69 -11.61 -14.22
CA PHE A 402 -18.44 -10.84 -14.15
C PHE A 402 -17.53 -11.34 -13.04
N LEU A 403 -18.07 -11.50 -11.83
CA LEU A 403 -17.32 -12.03 -10.69
C LEU A 403 -16.79 -13.44 -10.98
N LYS A 404 -17.67 -14.36 -11.43
CA LYS A 404 -17.34 -15.78 -11.64
C LYS A 404 -16.39 -16.04 -12.82
N LYS A 405 -16.58 -15.33 -13.93
CA LYS A 405 -15.88 -15.62 -15.21
C LYS A 405 -14.71 -14.68 -15.48
N VAL A 406 -14.67 -13.47 -14.90
CA VAL A 406 -13.57 -12.51 -15.10
C VAL A 406 -12.69 -12.39 -13.86
N VAL A 407 -13.28 -12.11 -12.69
CA VAL A 407 -12.50 -11.84 -11.47
C VAL A 407 -11.94 -13.14 -10.87
N THR A 408 -12.77 -14.18 -10.71
CA THR A 408 -12.37 -15.44 -10.06
C THR A 408 -11.16 -16.11 -10.71
N PRO A 409 -11.03 -16.23 -12.05
CA PRO A 409 -9.86 -16.86 -12.65
C PRO A 409 -8.55 -16.13 -12.34
N ILE A 410 -8.54 -14.80 -12.37
CA ILE A 410 -7.36 -13.98 -12.03
C ILE A 410 -7.08 -14.08 -10.53
N TYR A 411 -8.11 -14.03 -9.70
CA TYR A 411 -8.00 -14.18 -8.25
C TYR A 411 -7.37 -15.53 -7.86
N LYS A 412 -7.78 -16.64 -8.51
CA LYS A 412 -7.23 -17.97 -8.26
C LYS A 412 -5.73 -18.05 -8.57
N VAL A 413 -5.22 -17.27 -9.53
CA VAL A 413 -3.76 -17.17 -9.78
C VAL A 413 -3.08 -16.48 -8.60
N ILE A 414 -3.65 -15.37 -8.13
CA ILE A 414 -3.12 -14.58 -7.01
C ILE A 414 -3.12 -15.42 -5.72
N GLU A 415 -4.22 -16.12 -5.44
CA GLU A 415 -4.39 -17.02 -4.30
C GLU A 415 -3.31 -18.13 -4.31
N LYS A 416 -3.14 -18.82 -5.44
CA LYS A 416 -2.09 -19.85 -5.59
C LYS A 416 -0.67 -19.30 -5.40
N GLU A 417 -0.38 -18.09 -5.88
CA GLU A 417 0.93 -17.46 -5.68
C GLU A 417 1.13 -17.01 -4.21
N ALA A 418 0.06 -16.59 -3.53
CA ALA A 418 0.09 -16.21 -2.12
C ALA A 418 0.31 -17.43 -1.20
N GLU A 419 -0.40 -18.55 -1.43
CA GLU A 419 -0.20 -19.81 -0.68
C GLU A 419 1.25 -20.32 -0.81
N ARG A 420 1.90 -20.10 -1.96
CA ARG A 420 3.33 -20.41 -2.13
C ARG A 420 4.24 -19.54 -1.27
N SER A 421 3.90 -18.27 -1.09
CA SER A 421 4.65 -17.38 -0.21
C SER A 421 4.56 -17.85 1.25
N GLU A 422 3.38 -18.28 1.70
CA GLU A 422 3.18 -18.78 3.06
C GLU A 422 3.82 -20.15 3.29
N SER A 423 3.74 -21.06 2.32
CA SER A 423 4.44 -22.35 2.42
C SER A 423 5.96 -22.20 2.42
N SER A 424 6.50 -21.19 1.71
CA SER A 424 7.90 -20.78 1.82
C SER A 424 8.27 -20.33 3.23
N GLU A 425 7.45 -19.47 3.85
CA GLU A 425 7.68 -18.93 5.20
C GLU A 425 7.51 -20.01 6.29
N ARG A 426 6.57 -20.94 6.10
CA ARG A 426 6.40 -22.09 6.99
C ARG A 426 7.57 -23.06 6.90
N SER A 427 8.12 -23.26 5.70
CA SER A 427 9.35 -24.04 5.46
C SER A 427 10.58 -23.40 6.13
N GLU A 428 10.64 -22.06 6.15
CA GLU A 428 11.65 -21.29 6.89
C GLU A 428 11.63 -21.59 8.40
N ARG A 429 10.44 -21.82 8.95
CA ARG A 429 10.24 -22.24 10.34
C ARG A 429 10.61 -23.71 10.60
N SER A 430 10.50 -24.58 9.58
CA SER A 430 10.73 -26.04 9.69
C SER A 430 12.10 -26.53 9.18
N LYS A 431 13.03 -25.63 8.82
CA LYS A 431 14.38 -25.94 8.29
C LYS A 431 14.36 -26.91 7.08
N THR A 432 13.28 -26.91 6.29
CA THR A 432 13.19 -27.70 5.06
C THR A 432 13.52 -26.83 3.85
N THR A 433 13.86 -27.43 2.71
CA THR A 433 14.46 -26.74 1.55
C THR A 433 13.60 -25.54 1.07
N LYS A 434 14.21 -24.35 1.12
CA LYS A 434 13.63 -23.04 0.74
C LYS A 434 13.04 -23.03 -0.67
N SER A 435 11.81 -22.56 -0.84
CA SER A 435 11.43 -21.92 -2.12
C SER A 435 11.97 -20.48 -2.09
N LYS A 436 12.91 -20.16 -2.98
CA LYS A 436 13.49 -18.81 -3.03
C LYS A 436 12.40 -17.81 -3.45
N HIS A 437 12.44 -16.57 -2.94
CA HIS A 437 11.55 -15.46 -3.35
C HIS A 437 11.51 -15.18 -4.87
N SER A 438 12.38 -15.81 -5.66
CA SER A 438 12.35 -15.82 -7.13
C SER A 438 11.31 -16.77 -7.75
N HIS A 439 10.70 -17.68 -6.98
CA HIS A 439 9.84 -18.75 -7.49
C HIS A 439 8.33 -18.48 -7.40
N TRP A 440 7.91 -17.35 -6.82
CA TRP A 440 6.49 -16.97 -6.71
C TRP A 440 6.31 -15.50 -7.09
N ARG A 441 5.17 -15.13 -7.69
CA ARG A 441 4.89 -13.77 -8.19
C ARG A 441 4.07 -12.96 -7.19
N ASN A 442 4.38 -11.67 -7.02
CA ASN A 442 3.53 -10.76 -6.25
C ASN A 442 2.54 -10.00 -7.17
N TYR A 443 1.68 -9.14 -6.58
CA TYR A 443 0.74 -8.32 -7.35
C TYR A 443 1.44 -7.43 -8.39
N ASP A 444 2.60 -6.86 -8.08
CA ASP A 444 3.37 -6.03 -9.01
C ASP A 444 3.87 -6.84 -10.20
N ASP A 445 4.40 -8.05 -9.96
CA ASP A 445 4.89 -8.98 -10.98
C ASP A 445 3.76 -9.42 -11.93
N LEU A 446 2.56 -9.71 -11.38
CA LEU A 446 1.39 -10.05 -12.18
C LEU A 446 0.85 -8.86 -12.97
N ASN A 447 0.89 -7.66 -12.37
CA ASN A 447 0.41 -6.44 -13.01
C ASN A 447 1.34 -5.98 -14.14
N GLU A 448 2.64 -6.28 -14.04
CA GLU A 448 3.63 -6.04 -15.09
C GLU A 448 3.27 -6.71 -16.42
N TYR A 449 2.59 -7.86 -16.39
CA TYR A 449 2.10 -8.52 -17.61
C TYR A 449 1.26 -7.57 -18.49
N PHE A 450 0.46 -6.70 -17.86
CA PHE A 450 -0.42 -5.74 -18.54
C PHE A 450 0.28 -4.46 -19.00
N TRP A 451 1.59 -4.32 -18.73
CA TRP A 451 2.44 -3.28 -19.30
C TRP A 451 3.02 -3.67 -20.67
N SER A 452 2.94 -4.94 -21.08
CA SER A 452 3.35 -5.36 -22.42
C SER A 452 2.18 -5.34 -23.41
N ARG A 453 2.47 -5.11 -24.69
CA ARG A 453 1.51 -5.35 -25.78
C ARG A 453 1.09 -6.82 -25.88
N ASP A 454 1.87 -7.73 -25.30
CA ASP A 454 1.57 -9.15 -25.28
C ASP A 454 0.40 -9.50 -24.37
N CYS A 455 -0.05 -8.59 -23.49
CA CYS A 455 -1.26 -8.82 -22.67
C CYS A 455 -2.50 -9.08 -23.53
N PHE A 456 -2.57 -8.51 -24.74
CA PHE A 456 -3.66 -8.78 -25.69
C PHE A 456 -3.65 -10.21 -26.27
N ARG A 457 -2.57 -10.97 -26.09
CA ARG A 457 -2.56 -12.41 -26.41
C ARG A 457 -3.36 -13.24 -25.41
N LEU A 458 -3.67 -12.69 -24.23
CA LEU A 458 -4.56 -13.31 -23.26
C LEU A 458 -5.95 -13.51 -23.86
N GLY A 459 -6.40 -12.60 -24.72
CA GLY A 459 -7.68 -12.68 -25.41
C GLY A 459 -8.87 -12.20 -24.57
N TRP A 460 -10.02 -12.08 -25.23
CA TRP A 460 -11.31 -11.77 -24.62
C TRP A 460 -12.43 -12.52 -25.37
N PRO A 461 -12.95 -13.65 -24.86
CA PRO A 461 -12.63 -14.28 -23.57
C PRO A 461 -11.14 -14.61 -23.36
N MET A 462 -10.67 -14.41 -22.14
CA MET A 462 -9.34 -14.81 -21.66
C MET A 462 -9.14 -16.31 -21.83
N ARG A 463 -8.07 -16.70 -22.53
CA ARG A 463 -7.75 -18.10 -22.81
C ARG A 463 -7.11 -18.76 -21.59
N ALA A 464 -7.66 -19.89 -21.14
CA ALA A 464 -7.15 -20.61 -19.97
C ALA A 464 -5.74 -21.20 -20.18
N ASP A 465 -5.33 -21.42 -21.43
CA ASP A 465 -4.01 -21.90 -21.83
C ASP A 465 -2.94 -20.79 -21.90
N ALA A 466 -3.32 -19.54 -21.64
CA ALA A 466 -2.40 -18.41 -21.69
C ALA A 466 -1.36 -18.48 -20.57
N ASP A 467 -0.15 -18.00 -20.87
CA ASP A 467 1.00 -18.05 -19.95
C ASP A 467 0.77 -17.30 -18.63
N PHE A 468 -0.20 -16.38 -18.59
CA PHE A 468 -0.63 -15.69 -17.38
C PHE A 468 -1.22 -16.65 -16.33
N PHE A 469 -2.06 -17.60 -16.76
CA PHE A 469 -2.75 -18.57 -15.89
C PHE A 469 -1.93 -19.82 -15.58
N LYS A 470 -0.85 -20.09 -16.33
CA LYS A 470 0.06 -21.21 -16.05
C LYS A 470 0.78 -20.99 -14.72
N THR A 471 0.90 -22.06 -13.95
CA THR A 471 1.72 -22.12 -12.72
C THR A 471 2.72 -23.28 -12.82
N PRO A 472 3.88 -23.25 -12.11
CA PRO A 472 4.95 -24.24 -12.26
C PRO A 472 4.51 -25.70 -12.09
N ASP A 473 3.57 -25.99 -11.20
CA ASP A 473 3.09 -27.37 -10.98
C ASP A 473 2.41 -27.97 -12.23
N TYR A 474 1.78 -27.14 -13.08
CA TYR A 474 1.25 -27.60 -14.37
C TYR A 474 2.35 -27.85 -15.40
N ALA A 475 3.42 -27.06 -15.38
CA ALA A 475 4.56 -27.27 -16.27
C ALA A 475 5.34 -28.56 -15.92
N TYR A 476 5.41 -28.92 -14.63
CA TYR A 476 6.07 -30.15 -14.19
C TYR A 476 5.22 -31.40 -14.48
N HIS A 477 3.88 -31.31 -14.40
CA HIS A 477 3.00 -32.43 -14.77
C HIS A 477 2.97 -32.68 -16.29
N ASP A 478 3.00 -31.63 -17.12
CA ASP A 478 3.04 -31.78 -18.58
C ASP A 478 4.36 -32.39 -19.10
N GLU A 479 5.48 -32.20 -18.39
CA GLU A 479 6.76 -32.85 -18.74
C GLU A 479 6.77 -34.36 -18.42
N VAL A 480 5.93 -34.82 -17.49
CA VAL A 480 5.82 -36.25 -17.13
C VAL A 480 4.81 -36.97 -18.06
N SER A 481 3.78 -36.28 -18.55
CA SER A 481 2.89 -36.80 -19.59
C SER A 481 3.50 -36.56 -20.97
N GLY A 482 4.35 -37.49 -21.42
CA GLY A 482 5.12 -37.41 -22.67
C GLY A 482 4.30 -37.34 -23.97
N GLU A 483 3.62 -36.23 -24.20
CA GLU A 483 3.13 -35.84 -25.53
C GLU A 483 4.10 -34.84 -26.17
N ASN A 484 4.82 -35.31 -27.19
CA ASN A 484 5.71 -34.54 -28.06
C ASN A 484 4.97 -33.35 -28.70
N ARG A 485 4.92 -32.20 -28.02
CA ARG A 485 4.61 -30.91 -28.64
C ARG A 485 5.88 -30.18 -29.02
N ARG A 486 5.86 -29.69 -30.27
CA ARG A 486 6.95 -28.99 -30.95
C ARG A 486 7.52 -27.87 -30.09
N VAL A 487 8.85 -27.81 -30.06
CA VAL A 487 9.72 -26.78 -29.45
C VAL A 487 9.17 -25.38 -29.78
N GLY A 488 8.44 -24.77 -28.85
CA GLY A 488 7.86 -23.44 -29.03
C GLY A 488 6.75 -23.01 -28.06
N SER A 489 6.21 -23.88 -27.21
CA SER A 489 5.05 -23.56 -26.36
C SER A 489 5.23 -24.09 -24.95
N GLY A 490 5.36 -23.22 -23.94
CA GLY A 490 5.22 -23.65 -22.54
C GLY A 490 6.06 -22.92 -21.49
N GLN A 491 6.62 -21.74 -21.77
CA GLN A 491 7.39 -21.02 -20.75
C GLN A 491 6.45 -20.32 -19.76
N TRP A 492 6.30 -20.89 -18.56
CA TRP A 492 5.79 -20.17 -17.40
C TRP A 492 6.53 -18.83 -17.29
N MET A 493 5.79 -17.72 -17.39
CA MET A 493 6.37 -16.39 -17.17
C MET A 493 6.62 -16.22 -15.68
N GLY A 494 7.83 -16.55 -15.25
CA GLY A 494 8.35 -16.18 -13.94
C GLY A 494 8.48 -14.67 -13.78
N LYS A 495 9.12 -14.22 -12.68
CA LYS A 495 9.36 -12.79 -12.45
C LYS A 495 10.07 -12.18 -13.66
N VAL A 496 9.39 -11.24 -14.32
CA VAL A 496 9.86 -10.56 -15.54
C VAL A 496 11.05 -9.65 -15.21
N ASN A 497 11.11 -9.15 -13.98
CA ASN A 497 12.18 -8.30 -13.49
C ASN A 497 13.25 -9.05 -12.68
N PHE A 498 14.46 -8.47 -12.75
CA PHE A 498 15.65 -8.96 -12.08
C PHE A 498 15.42 -9.07 -10.57
N VAL A 499 15.42 -10.30 -10.06
CA VAL A 499 15.53 -10.56 -8.64
C VAL A 499 16.98 -10.38 -8.24
N GLU A 500 17.26 -9.28 -7.53
CA GLU A 500 18.60 -9.03 -6.98
C GLU A 500 18.93 -10.11 -5.95
N ILE A 501 19.85 -11.01 -6.30
CA ILE A 501 20.42 -11.98 -5.36
C ILE A 501 21.43 -11.20 -4.52
N ARG A 502 21.03 -10.76 -3.33
CA ARG A 502 21.91 -10.03 -2.43
C ARG A 502 23.07 -10.92 -1.96
N SER A 503 24.28 -10.53 -2.31
CA SER A 503 25.53 -11.08 -1.79
C SER A 503 26.27 -10.07 -0.91
N PHE A 504 27.28 -10.51 -0.14
CA PHE A 504 28.11 -9.63 0.69
C PHE A 504 28.76 -8.49 -0.11
N TRP A 505 29.11 -8.74 -1.37
CA TRP A 505 29.67 -7.75 -2.30
C TRP A 505 28.73 -6.56 -2.61
N HIS A 506 27.42 -6.68 -2.36
CA HIS A 506 26.51 -5.55 -2.50
C HIS A 506 26.77 -4.45 -1.46
N ILE A 507 27.37 -4.76 -0.32
CA ILE A 507 27.76 -3.74 0.69
C ILE A 507 28.83 -2.81 0.09
N PHE A 508 29.85 -3.37 -0.55
CA PHE A 508 30.91 -2.59 -1.20
C PHE A 508 30.39 -1.81 -2.42
N ARG A 509 29.51 -2.41 -3.23
CA ARG A 509 28.86 -1.72 -4.36
C ARG A 509 27.97 -0.56 -3.91
N SER A 510 27.16 -0.76 -2.88
CA SER A 510 26.13 0.20 -2.46
C SER A 510 26.70 1.39 -1.68
N PHE A 511 27.79 1.16 -0.94
CA PHE A 511 28.45 2.18 -0.11
C PHE A 511 29.85 2.54 -0.63
N ASP A 512 30.05 2.48 -1.96
CA ASP A 512 31.34 2.70 -2.64
C ASP A 512 32.02 4.02 -2.22
N ARG A 513 31.23 5.09 -2.08
CA ARG A 513 31.72 6.42 -1.70
C ARG A 513 32.30 6.45 -0.29
N MET A 514 31.66 5.75 0.65
CA MET A 514 32.09 5.68 2.04
C MET A 514 33.42 4.90 2.14
N TRP A 515 33.48 3.71 1.53
CA TRP A 515 34.70 2.90 1.50
C TRP A 515 35.85 3.63 0.84
N SER A 516 35.61 4.25 -0.32
CA SER A 516 36.61 5.05 -1.02
C SER A 516 37.11 6.19 -0.15
N PHE A 517 36.22 6.94 0.48
CA PHE A 517 36.61 8.06 1.34
C PHE A 517 37.48 7.61 2.53
N LEU A 518 37.08 6.54 3.23
CA LEU A 518 37.81 6.05 4.40
C LEU A 518 39.19 5.49 4.03
N ILE A 519 39.31 4.73 2.93
CA ILE A 519 40.59 4.17 2.48
C ILE A 519 41.55 5.30 2.04
N LEU A 520 41.05 6.27 1.26
CA LEU A 520 41.86 7.39 0.80
C LEU A 520 42.31 8.30 1.94
N SER A 521 41.44 8.55 2.91
CA SER A 521 41.78 9.33 4.09
C SER A 521 42.83 8.61 4.95
N LEU A 522 42.72 7.29 5.10
CA LEU A 522 43.70 6.47 5.81
C LEU A 522 45.07 6.55 5.13
N GLN A 523 45.13 6.37 3.81
CA GLN A 523 46.37 6.50 3.04
C GLN A 523 47.00 7.89 3.22
N ALA A 524 46.21 8.97 3.11
CA ALA A 524 46.70 10.32 3.31
C ALA A 524 47.29 10.52 4.71
N MET A 525 46.59 10.06 5.76
CA MET A 525 47.06 10.15 7.15
C MET A 525 48.36 9.39 7.38
N ILE A 526 48.51 8.18 6.81
CA ILE A 526 49.74 7.39 6.92
C ILE A 526 50.91 8.12 6.27
N ILE A 527 50.72 8.70 5.07
CA ILE A 527 51.77 9.43 4.35
C ILE A 527 52.21 10.67 5.14
N ILE A 528 51.26 11.45 5.67
CA ILE A 528 51.56 12.65 6.47
C ILE A 528 52.29 12.26 7.76
N ALA A 529 51.80 11.23 8.46
CA ALA A 529 52.43 10.75 9.68
C ALA A 529 53.86 10.21 9.43
N TRP A 530 54.12 9.67 8.24
CA TRP A 530 55.43 9.14 7.85
C TRP A 530 56.49 10.22 7.58
N ASN A 531 56.12 11.41 7.10
CA ASN A 531 57.10 12.41 6.62
C ASN A 531 57.41 13.58 7.57
N GLY A 532 56.72 13.71 8.70
CA GLY A 532 56.99 14.80 9.66
C GLY A 532 56.06 14.81 10.88
N GLY A 533 54.92 14.12 10.81
CA GLY A 533 54.07 13.85 11.96
C GLY A 533 53.23 15.05 12.42
N THR A 534 53.30 16.20 11.74
CA THR A 534 52.39 17.33 11.94
C THR A 534 51.47 17.53 10.73
N PRO A 535 50.17 17.84 10.90
CA PRO A 535 49.28 18.06 9.76
C PRO A 535 49.69 19.22 8.83
N SER A 536 50.48 20.18 9.34
CA SER A 536 51.06 21.29 8.57
C SER A 536 52.10 20.85 7.54
N ASP A 537 52.68 19.65 7.69
CA ASP A 537 53.67 19.11 6.75
C ASP A 537 53.08 18.86 5.36
N ILE A 538 51.74 18.86 5.21
CA ILE A 538 51.08 18.76 3.90
C ILE A 538 51.35 19.96 2.98
N PHE A 539 51.76 21.10 3.55
CA PHE A 539 52.10 22.29 2.77
C PHE A 539 53.53 22.23 2.20
N ASP A 540 54.34 21.25 2.60
CA ASP A 540 55.60 20.94 1.93
C ASP A 540 55.33 20.30 0.57
N ALA A 541 55.92 20.84 -0.49
CA ALA A 541 55.78 20.36 -1.85
C ALA A 541 56.15 18.86 -1.99
N GLY A 542 57.13 18.38 -1.23
CA GLY A 542 57.54 16.97 -1.24
C GLY A 542 56.47 16.04 -0.67
N VAL A 543 55.91 16.40 0.48
CA VAL A 543 54.85 15.62 1.15
C VAL A 543 53.53 15.75 0.40
N PHE A 544 53.18 16.94 -0.07
CA PHE A 544 51.99 17.18 -0.89
C PHE A 544 51.96 16.27 -2.12
N LYS A 545 53.08 16.17 -2.84
CA LYS A 545 53.22 15.28 -3.99
C LYS A 545 53.00 13.82 -3.62
N GLN A 546 53.55 13.36 -2.50
CA GLN A 546 53.31 12.00 -2.02
C GLN A 546 51.83 11.77 -1.65
N VAL A 547 51.18 12.74 -1.02
CA VAL A 547 49.75 12.67 -0.69
C VAL A 547 48.88 12.59 -1.95
N LEU A 548 49.25 13.27 -3.04
CA LEU A 548 48.50 13.17 -4.31
C LEU A 548 48.42 11.74 -4.85
N SER A 549 49.32 10.81 -4.45
CA SER A 549 49.23 9.39 -4.80
C SER A 549 47.89 8.72 -4.42
N ILE A 550 47.10 9.32 -3.52
CA ILE A 550 45.73 8.87 -3.21
C ILE A 550 44.87 8.78 -4.47
N PHE A 551 45.09 9.62 -5.49
CA PHE A 551 44.29 9.59 -6.72
C PHE A 551 44.53 8.31 -7.55
N ILE A 552 45.73 7.72 -7.45
CA ILE A 552 46.01 6.40 -8.05
C ILE A 552 45.15 5.34 -7.37
N THR A 553 45.15 5.30 -6.04
CA THR A 553 44.32 4.39 -5.25
C THR A 553 42.82 4.62 -5.54
N ALA A 554 42.39 5.87 -5.69
CA ALA A 554 41.02 6.21 -6.03
C ALA A 554 40.60 5.62 -7.39
N ALA A 555 41.48 5.68 -8.41
CA ALA A 555 41.22 5.09 -9.71
C ALA A 555 41.12 3.56 -9.64
N ILE A 556 41.98 2.90 -8.85
CA ILE A 556 41.94 1.45 -8.62
C ILE A 556 40.62 1.04 -7.95
N LEU A 557 40.19 1.76 -6.91
CA LEU A 557 38.91 1.52 -6.24
C LEU A 557 37.72 1.74 -7.19
N LYS A 558 37.80 2.75 -8.07
CA LYS A 558 36.78 2.98 -9.11
C LYS A 558 36.74 1.88 -10.17
N LEU A 559 37.88 1.30 -10.53
CA LEU A 559 37.93 0.13 -11.41
C LEU A 559 37.27 -1.08 -10.74
N GLY A 560 37.61 -1.35 -9.47
CA GLY A 560 36.98 -2.41 -8.68
C GLY A 560 35.45 -2.24 -8.59
N GLN A 561 34.98 -1.00 -8.37
CA GLN A 561 33.55 -0.68 -8.40
C GLN A 561 32.93 -0.98 -9.77
N ALA A 562 33.55 -0.54 -10.87
CA ALA A 562 33.02 -0.76 -12.22
C ALA A 562 32.93 -2.26 -12.57
N ILE A 563 33.89 -3.07 -12.11
CA ILE A 563 33.89 -4.53 -12.25
C ILE A 563 32.74 -5.15 -11.44
N LEU A 564 32.61 -4.80 -10.16
CA LEU A 564 31.52 -5.26 -9.30
C LEU A 564 30.16 -4.87 -9.88
N ASP A 565 30.05 -3.68 -10.46
CA ASP A 565 28.83 -3.21 -11.10
C ASP A 565 28.37 -4.12 -12.24
N ILE A 566 29.32 -4.60 -13.05
CA ILE A 566 29.04 -5.50 -14.17
C ILE A 566 28.73 -6.92 -13.69
N ILE A 567 29.49 -7.44 -12.72
CA ILE A 567 29.29 -8.79 -12.17
C ILE A 567 27.91 -8.90 -11.52
N LEU A 568 27.58 -7.97 -10.61
CA LEU A 568 26.33 -8.02 -9.86
C LEU A 568 25.10 -7.67 -10.73
N SER A 569 25.29 -6.91 -11.81
CA SER A 569 24.22 -6.59 -12.77
C SER A 569 24.17 -7.55 -13.97
N TRP A 570 24.95 -8.63 -13.98
CA TRP A 570 25.11 -9.50 -15.15
C TRP A 570 23.78 -10.12 -15.61
N LYS A 571 23.00 -10.67 -14.66
CA LYS A 571 21.67 -11.24 -14.96
C LYS A 571 20.66 -10.17 -15.40
N ALA A 572 20.78 -8.94 -14.89
CA ALA A 572 19.92 -7.80 -15.27
C ALA A 572 20.17 -7.28 -16.70
N ARG A 573 21.22 -7.76 -17.39
CA ARG A 573 21.52 -7.34 -18.77
C ARG A 573 20.38 -7.63 -19.75
N ARG A 574 19.59 -8.68 -19.53
CA ARG A 574 18.51 -9.05 -20.45
C ARG A 574 17.36 -8.03 -20.45
N SER A 575 17.03 -7.45 -19.30
CA SER A 575 15.95 -6.46 -19.16
C SER A 575 16.41 -5.00 -19.29
N MET A 576 17.72 -4.72 -19.24
CA MET A 576 18.25 -3.37 -19.25
C MET A 576 18.27 -2.71 -20.64
N SER A 577 17.88 -1.44 -20.72
CA SER A 577 17.98 -0.61 -21.94
C SER A 577 19.42 -0.49 -22.46
N LEU A 578 19.57 -0.28 -23.78
CA LEU A 578 20.88 -0.11 -24.44
C LEU A 578 21.71 1.02 -23.83
N ALA A 579 21.07 2.15 -23.48
CA ALA A 579 21.73 3.27 -22.82
C ALA A 579 22.29 2.92 -21.42
N GLY A 580 21.63 2.00 -20.70
CA GLY A 580 22.12 1.48 -19.43
C GLY A 580 23.35 0.58 -19.61
N LYS A 581 23.33 -0.30 -20.62
CA LYS A 581 24.45 -1.19 -20.97
C LYS A 581 25.70 -0.39 -21.34
N LEU A 582 25.53 0.60 -22.23
CA LEU A 582 26.62 1.46 -22.68
C LEU A 582 27.28 2.22 -21.52
N ARG A 583 26.48 2.70 -20.56
CA ARG A 583 27.00 3.43 -19.39
C ARG A 583 27.95 2.56 -18.55
N TYR A 584 27.61 1.30 -18.28
CA TYR A 584 28.48 0.41 -17.49
C TYR A 584 29.79 0.10 -18.20
N ILE A 585 29.73 -0.17 -19.51
CA ILE A 585 30.93 -0.43 -20.32
C ILE A 585 31.82 0.81 -20.36
N LEU A 586 31.26 1.99 -20.62
CA LEU A 586 32.02 3.23 -20.71
C LEU A 586 32.65 3.62 -19.36
N LYS A 587 31.97 3.33 -18.24
CA LYS A 587 32.55 3.48 -16.89
C LYS A 587 33.75 2.56 -16.65
N LEU A 588 33.68 1.31 -17.10
CA LEU A 588 34.79 0.35 -16.97
C LEU A 588 36.00 0.82 -17.78
N ILE A 589 35.78 1.20 -19.05
CA ILE A 589 36.85 1.70 -19.94
C ILE A 589 37.49 2.96 -19.35
N SER A 590 36.67 3.91 -18.90
CA SER A 590 37.16 5.15 -18.29
C SER A 590 37.96 4.87 -17.00
N ALA A 591 37.49 3.99 -16.13
CA ALA A 591 38.22 3.63 -14.92
C ALA A 591 39.56 2.95 -15.22
N ALA A 592 39.58 2.01 -16.18
CA ALA A 592 40.80 1.34 -16.62
C ALA A 592 41.82 2.33 -17.20
N ALA A 593 41.37 3.30 -18.01
CA ALA A 593 42.23 4.34 -18.55
C ALA A 593 42.90 5.16 -17.44
N TRP A 594 42.16 5.58 -16.41
CA TRP A 594 42.72 6.36 -15.30
C TRP A 594 43.68 5.57 -14.41
N VAL A 595 43.47 4.26 -14.25
CA VAL A 595 44.41 3.36 -13.55
C VAL A 595 45.77 3.27 -14.27
N VAL A 596 45.83 3.53 -15.57
CA VAL A 596 47.08 3.59 -16.33
C VAL A 596 47.65 5.01 -16.36
N ILE A 597 46.81 6.01 -16.67
CA ILE A 597 47.24 7.40 -16.85
C ILE A 597 47.83 7.99 -15.57
N LEU A 598 47.19 7.80 -14.41
CA LEU A 598 47.64 8.43 -13.16
C LEU A 598 48.99 7.88 -12.65
N PRO A 599 49.25 6.56 -12.62
CA PRO A 599 50.57 6.05 -12.27
C PRO A 599 51.67 6.44 -13.26
N VAL A 600 51.39 6.42 -14.57
CA VAL A 600 52.38 6.78 -15.61
C VAL A 600 52.79 8.25 -15.47
N THR A 601 51.80 9.14 -15.32
CA THR A 601 52.07 10.57 -15.11
C THR A 601 52.70 10.87 -13.75
N TYR A 602 52.39 10.09 -12.71
CA TYR A 602 53.07 10.19 -11.41
C TYR A 602 54.53 9.73 -11.48
N ALA A 603 54.80 8.58 -12.12
CA ALA A 603 56.15 8.03 -12.28
C ALA A 603 57.06 8.94 -13.12
N TYR A 604 56.49 9.67 -14.08
CA TYR A 604 57.20 10.69 -14.86
C TYR A 604 57.78 11.82 -13.98
N THR A 605 57.22 12.04 -12.79
CA THR A 605 57.69 13.08 -11.86
C THR A 605 58.83 12.62 -10.93
N TRP A 606 59.29 11.36 -10.99
CA TRP A 606 60.37 10.90 -10.11
C TRP A 606 61.76 11.41 -10.53
N GLU A 607 62.54 11.87 -9.55
CA GLU A 607 63.91 12.36 -9.76
C GLU A 607 64.89 11.22 -10.11
N ASN A 608 64.70 10.02 -9.52
CA ASN A 608 65.51 8.82 -9.77
C ASN A 608 64.64 7.63 -10.27
N PRO A 609 64.32 7.53 -11.57
CA PRO A 609 63.46 6.46 -12.08
C PRO A 609 64.20 5.12 -12.19
N THR A 610 63.60 4.06 -11.63
CA THR A 610 64.01 2.67 -11.78
C THR A 610 63.08 1.91 -12.75
N GLY A 611 63.65 1.04 -13.59
CA GLY A 611 62.89 0.16 -14.50
C GLY A 611 62.00 0.90 -15.51
N LEU A 612 60.70 0.54 -15.53
CA LEU A 612 59.68 1.06 -16.46
C LEU A 612 59.54 2.59 -16.45
N ALA A 613 59.81 3.25 -15.31
CA ALA A 613 59.75 4.70 -15.21
C ALA A 613 60.82 5.39 -16.08
N ARG A 614 61.97 4.72 -16.30
CA ARG A 614 63.05 5.23 -17.18
C ARG A 614 62.63 5.16 -18.65
N THR A 615 61.94 4.09 -19.03
CA THR A 615 61.41 3.88 -20.39
C THR A 615 60.32 4.90 -20.75
N ILE A 616 59.46 5.23 -19.78
CA ILE A 616 58.43 6.27 -19.94
C ILE A 616 59.06 7.65 -20.09
N LYS A 617 60.08 7.96 -19.28
CA LYS A 617 60.83 9.23 -19.36
C LYS A 617 61.57 9.39 -20.69
N SER A 618 62.14 8.31 -21.24
CA SER A 618 62.75 8.33 -22.58
C SER A 618 61.75 8.52 -23.73
N TRP A 619 60.49 8.13 -23.55
CA TRP A 619 59.45 8.24 -24.58
C TRP A 619 58.76 9.61 -24.59
N LEU A 620 58.69 10.28 -23.43
CA LEU A 620 57.98 11.55 -23.22
C LEU A 620 58.91 12.77 -23.01
N GLY A 621 60.24 12.57 -22.98
CA GLY A 621 61.26 13.63 -22.84
C GLY A 621 61.57 14.02 -21.39
N ASP A 622 62.69 14.72 -21.16
CA ASP A 622 63.12 15.17 -19.82
C ASP A 622 62.34 16.40 -19.34
N GLY A 623 61.24 16.17 -18.63
CA GLY A 623 60.43 17.21 -18.01
C GLY A 623 60.94 17.62 -16.64
N GLN A 624 62.19 18.09 -16.52
CA GLN A 624 62.77 18.52 -15.23
C GLN A 624 62.02 19.71 -14.58
N ASN A 625 61.19 20.45 -15.33
CA ASN A 625 60.49 21.65 -14.84
C ASN A 625 58.96 21.63 -15.00
N GLN A 626 58.31 20.46 -15.14
CA GLN A 626 56.84 20.39 -15.26
C GLN A 626 56.17 19.48 -14.21
N PRO A 627 56.04 19.94 -12.95
CA PRO A 627 55.08 19.38 -11.99
C PRO A 627 53.60 19.50 -12.44
N SER A 628 53.33 20.05 -13.63
CA SER A 628 52.01 20.36 -14.16
C SER A 628 51.24 19.16 -14.74
N LEU A 629 51.89 18.15 -15.34
CA LEU A 629 51.17 17.10 -16.08
C LEU A 629 50.37 16.15 -15.18
N TYR A 630 50.95 15.71 -14.05
CA TYR A 630 50.23 14.89 -13.08
C TYR A 630 49.11 15.67 -12.39
N ILE A 631 49.38 16.92 -11.99
CA ILE A 631 48.37 17.79 -11.38
C ILE A 631 47.23 18.06 -12.37
N LEU A 632 47.54 18.30 -13.65
CA LEU A 632 46.54 18.45 -14.71
C LEU A 632 45.71 17.17 -14.90
N ALA A 633 46.35 16.00 -14.93
CA ALA A 633 45.65 14.72 -15.00
C ALA A 633 44.71 14.51 -13.79
N VAL A 634 45.15 14.88 -12.59
CA VAL A 634 44.33 14.85 -11.36
C VAL A 634 43.15 15.82 -11.46
N VAL A 635 43.35 17.05 -11.94
CA VAL A 635 42.27 18.03 -12.12
C VAL A 635 41.23 17.52 -13.12
N ILE A 636 41.66 16.95 -14.26
CA ILE A 636 40.76 16.35 -15.26
C ILE A 636 40.01 15.16 -14.66
N TYR A 637 40.70 14.29 -13.91
CA TYR A 637 40.07 13.16 -13.21
C TYR A 637 39.03 13.62 -12.19
N LEU A 638 39.29 14.71 -11.46
CA LEU A 638 38.39 15.25 -10.44
C LEU A 638 37.22 16.05 -11.02
N ALA A 639 37.36 16.63 -12.21
CA ALA A 639 36.42 17.59 -12.79
C ALA A 639 34.94 17.12 -12.78
N PRO A 640 34.59 15.85 -13.13
CA PRO A 640 33.21 15.38 -13.06
C PRO A 640 32.65 15.34 -11.63
N ASN A 641 33.49 15.01 -10.64
CA ASN A 641 33.12 14.98 -9.23
C ASN A 641 33.03 16.39 -8.65
N MET A 642 33.92 17.31 -9.05
CA MET A 642 33.86 18.73 -8.68
C MET A 642 32.56 19.36 -9.19
N LEU A 643 32.20 19.11 -10.46
CA LEU A 643 30.94 19.58 -11.01
C LEU A 643 29.75 19.03 -10.22
N SER A 644 29.75 17.75 -9.87
CA SER A 644 28.70 17.14 -9.04
C SER A 644 28.61 17.78 -7.65
N ALA A 645 29.75 18.08 -7.01
CA ALA A 645 29.80 18.74 -5.72
C ALA A 645 29.27 20.19 -5.78
N VAL A 646 29.66 20.95 -6.80
CA VAL A 646 29.13 22.31 -7.04
C VAL A 646 27.61 22.26 -7.25
N LEU A 647 27.12 21.34 -8.08
CA LEU A 647 25.68 21.15 -8.28
C LEU A 647 24.95 20.70 -7.01
N PHE A 648 25.62 19.96 -6.13
CA PHE A 648 25.07 19.61 -4.82
C PHE A 648 24.92 20.85 -3.94
N LEU A 649 25.96 21.69 -3.82
CA LEU A 649 25.94 22.92 -3.01
C LEU A 649 24.94 23.96 -3.50
N PHE A 650 24.64 23.99 -4.80
CA PHE A 650 23.67 24.92 -5.41
C PHE A 650 22.40 24.19 -5.89
N PRO A 651 21.45 23.85 -4.99
CA PRO A 651 20.24 23.11 -5.33
C PRO A 651 19.30 23.87 -6.28
N VAL A 652 19.44 25.19 -6.41
CA VAL A 652 18.69 25.98 -7.42
C VAL A 652 19.19 25.65 -8.83
N LEU A 653 20.50 25.68 -9.03
CA LEU A 653 21.13 25.36 -10.32
C LEU A 653 20.87 23.89 -10.70
N ARG A 654 20.99 22.98 -9.74
CA ARG A 654 20.69 21.55 -9.96
C ARG A 654 19.23 21.31 -10.36
N ARG A 655 18.27 21.95 -9.69
CA ARG A 655 16.84 21.85 -10.06
C ARG A 655 16.58 22.39 -11.46
N ALA A 656 17.25 23.47 -11.87
CA ALA A 656 17.14 24.01 -13.21
C ALA A 656 17.69 23.03 -14.27
N LEU A 657 18.87 22.43 -14.03
CA LEU A 657 19.48 21.45 -14.93
C LEU A 657 18.69 20.15 -15.03
N GLU A 658 18.15 19.64 -13.93
CA GLU A 658 17.32 18.42 -13.94
C GLU A 658 15.96 18.60 -14.64
N ARG A 659 15.44 19.83 -14.69
CA ARG A 659 14.22 20.19 -15.44
C ARG A 659 14.49 20.50 -16.90
N SER A 660 15.74 20.75 -17.27
CA SER A 660 16.12 21.08 -18.64
C SER A 660 16.03 19.85 -19.54
N ASN A 661 15.35 20.01 -20.68
CA ASN A 661 15.25 18.98 -21.72
C ASN A 661 16.35 19.12 -22.80
N LEU A 662 17.34 19.99 -22.59
CA LEU A 662 18.45 20.15 -23.52
C LEU A 662 19.25 18.85 -23.61
N LYS A 663 19.52 18.39 -24.83
CA LYS A 663 20.22 17.11 -25.09
C LYS A 663 21.60 17.06 -24.45
N VAL A 664 22.34 18.18 -24.46
CA VAL A 664 23.68 18.31 -23.85
C VAL A 664 23.62 18.16 -22.33
N VAL A 665 22.70 18.87 -21.66
CA VAL A 665 22.49 18.75 -20.20
C VAL A 665 22.05 17.34 -19.84
N THR A 666 21.20 16.75 -20.67
CA THR A 666 20.71 15.38 -20.50
C THR A 666 21.83 14.35 -20.61
N PHE A 667 22.79 14.55 -21.51
CA PHE A 667 23.97 13.71 -21.67
C PHE A 667 24.97 13.88 -20.51
N MET A 668 25.25 15.12 -20.11
CA MET A 668 26.11 15.44 -18.97
C MET A 668 25.57 14.85 -17.66
N MET A 669 24.27 15.01 -17.41
CA MET A 669 23.58 14.40 -16.27
C MET A 669 23.50 12.87 -16.40
N TRP A 670 23.49 12.34 -17.63
CA TRP A 670 23.62 10.90 -17.85
C TRP A 670 25.03 10.38 -17.50
N TRP A 671 26.09 11.18 -17.53
CA TRP A 671 27.38 10.73 -17.02
C TRP A 671 27.46 10.86 -15.49
N SER A 672 27.06 12.03 -14.97
CA SER A 672 27.25 12.40 -13.55
C SER A 672 26.29 11.70 -12.58
N GLN A 673 25.04 11.41 -12.97
CA GLN A 673 24.02 10.91 -12.05
C GLN A 673 23.28 9.64 -12.55
N PRO A 674 23.05 8.63 -11.69
CA PRO A 674 22.08 7.59 -11.96
C PRO A 674 20.70 8.24 -12.08
N ARG A 675 19.97 7.97 -13.18
CA ARG A 675 18.59 8.44 -13.33
C ARG A 675 17.70 7.66 -12.37
N LEU A 676 17.52 8.15 -11.16
CA LEU A 676 16.44 7.71 -10.31
C LEU A 676 15.17 8.38 -10.84
N PHE A 677 14.22 7.58 -11.33
CA PHE A 677 12.99 8.05 -11.97
C PHE A 677 12.07 8.79 -10.96
N VAL A 678 12.19 8.47 -9.67
CA VAL A 678 11.43 9.07 -8.58
C VAL A 678 12.19 10.29 -8.04
N GLY A 679 11.58 11.48 -8.12
CA GLY A 679 12.09 12.68 -7.43
C GLY A 679 12.77 13.77 -8.28
N ARG A 680 12.58 13.80 -9.60
CA ARG A 680 13.12 14.89 -10.46
C ARG A 680 12.72 16.27 -9.93
N GLY A 681 13.70 17.07 -9.53
CA GLY A 681 13.48 18.41 -8.98
C GLY A 681 12.80 18.47 -7.60
N MET A 682 12.73 17.35 -6.87
CA MET A 682 12.23 17.26 -5.49
C MET A 682 13.38 17.42 -4.46
N HIS A 683 14.21 18.46 -4.63
CA HIS A 683 15.26 18.76 -3.66
C HIS A 683 14.72 19.52 -2.46
N GLU A 684 15.21 19.16 -1.28
CA GLU A 684 15.03 19.90 -0.04
C GLU A 684 15.59 21.33 -0.15
N GLY A 685 15.09 22.22 0.70
CA GLY A 685 15.54 23.63 0.73
C GLY A 685 17.04 23.76 1.03
N ALA A 686 17.67 24.83 0.53
CA ALA A 686 19.11 25.08 0.69
C ALA A 686 19.58 25.08 2.16
N PHE A 687 18.75 25.60 3.06
CA PHE A 687 19.06 25.59 4.50
C PHE A 687 19.06 24.18 5.12
N SER A 688 18.13 23.32 4.72
CA SER A 688 18.12 21.91 5.17
C SER A 688 19.35 21.16 4.67
N LEU A 689 19.72 21.40 3.41
CA LEU A 689 20.93 20.85 2.81
C LEU A 689 22.19 21.32 3.54
N PHE A 690 22.29 22.61 3.84
CA PHE A 690 23.41 23.19 4.59
C PHE A 690 23.57 22.53 5.96
N LYS A 691 22.48 22.41 6.74
CA LYS A 691 22.50 21.73 8.04
C LYS A 691 22.99 20.28 7.94
N TYR A 692 22.46 19.52 6.96
CA TYR A 692 22.88 18.15 6.73
C TYR A 692 24.36 18.05 6.34
N THR A 693 24.82 18.97 5.50
CA THR A 693 26.23 19.01 5.07
C THR A 693 27.15 19.35 6.24
N MET A 694 26.80 20.34 7.06
CA MET A 694 27.57 20.71 8.26
C MET A 694 27.62 19.59 9.30
N PHE A 695 26.52 18.84 9.48
CA PHE A 695 26.50 17.65 10.33
C PHE A 695 27.62 16.67 9.95
N TRP A 696 27.70 16.30 8.67
CA TRP A 696 28.68 15.33 8.19
C TRP A 696 30.11 15.90 8.15
N VAL A 697 30.28 17.16 7.76
CA VAL A 697 31.61 17.81 7.75
C VAL A 697 32.20 17.84 9.15
N LEU A 698 31.44 18.26 10.17
CA LEU A 698 31.91 18.31 11.55
C LEU A 698 32.22 16.92 12.08
N LEU A 699 31.31 15.95 11.89
CA LEU A 699 31.51 14.56 12.31
C LEU A 699 32.78 13.97 11.70
N LEU A 700 32.95 14.07 10.38
CA LEU A 700 34.10 13.50 9.68
C LEU A 700 35.40 14.22 10.04
N ALA A 701 35.38 15.54 10.22
CA ALA A 701 36.56 16.30 10.66
C ALA A 701 37.01 15.85 12.06
N THR A 702 36.11 15.75 13.02
CA THR A 702 36.43 15.26 14.37
C THR A 702 36.95 13.83 14.33
N LYS A 703 36.29 12.95 13.56
CA LYS A 703 36.75 11.57 13.35
C LYS A 703 38.19 11.53 12.84
N LEU A 704 38.50 12.26 11.76
CA LEU A 704 39.81 12.20 11.12
C LEU A 704 40.91 12.80 12.01
N ILE A 705 40.61 13.86 12.75
CA ILE A 705 41.55 14.43 13.72
C ILE A 705 41.89 13.38 14.79
N VAL A 706 40.88 12.74 15.37
CA VAL A 706 41.10 11.74 16.42
C VAL A 706 41.84 10.51 15.88
N SER A 707 41.42 9.97 14.73
CA SER A 707 42.14 8.86 14.09
C SER A 707 43.60 9.20 13.79
N TYR A 708 43.89 10.42 13.32
CA TYR A 708 45.26 10.81 13.03
C TYR A 708 46.14 10.82 14.29
N TYR A 709 45.70 11.50 15.35
CA TYR A 709 46.52 11.70 16.55
C TYR A 709 46.55 10.48 17.48
N VAL A 710 45.45 9.74 17.59
CA VAL A 710 45.30 8.62 18.53
C VAL A 710 45.65 7.28 17.88
N GLU A 711 45.27 7.06 16.62
CA GLU A 711 45.41 5.76 15.97
C GLU A 711 46.66 5.69 15.10
N ILE A 712 46.84 6.62 14.16
CA ILE A 712 47.87 6.49 13.11
C ILE A 712 49.25 7.00 13.54
N LYS A 713 49.32 8.22 14.08
CA LYS A 713 50.60 8.86 14.45
C LYS A 713 51.42 8.04 15.46
N PRO A 714 50.84 7.45 16.52
CA PRO A 714 51.61 6.65 17.48
C PRO A 714 52.21 5.38 16.90
N LEU A 715 51.62 4.81 15.84
CA LEU A 715 52.09 3.57 15.21
C LEU A 715 53.30 3.76 14.31
N VAL A 716 53.46 4.95 13.73
CA VAL A 716 54.50 5.18 12.71
C VAL A 716 55.91 5.07 13.29
N ARG A 717 56.16 5.59 14.49
CA ARG A 717 57.49 5.51 15.14
C ARG A 717 57.90 4.05 15.44
N PRO A 718 57.09 3.26 16.17
CA PRO A 718 57.34 1.84 16.35
C PRO A 718 57.52 1.08 15.04
N THR A 719 56.73 1.41 14.01
CA THR A 719 56.85 0.76 12.70
C THR A 719 58.20 1.04 12.03
N LYS A 720 58.68 2.29 12.07
CA LYS A 720 60.00 2.65 11.54
C LYS A 720 61.12 1.96 12.31
N ASP A 721 60.99 1.82 13.61
CA ASP A 721 62.01 1.18 14.46
C ASP A 721 62.03 -0.34 14.21
N ILE A 722 60.86 -0.99 14.16
CA ILE A 722 60.73 -2.41 13.78
C ILE A 722 61.28 -2.64 12.37
N MET A 723 61.03 -1.77 11.40
CA MET A 723 61.52 -1.95 10.03
C MET A 723 63.05 -1.79 9.87
N LYS A 724 63.74 -1.15 10.83
CA LYS A 724 65.19 -0.97 10.81
C LYS A 724 65.95 -2.19 11.35
N GLU A 725 65.33 -3.00 12.18
CA GLU A 725 66.01 -4.07 12.92
C GLU A 725 66.02 -5.40 12.13
N PRO A 726 67.17 -5.94 11.68
CA PRO A 726 67.18 -7.17 10.88
C PRO A 726 66.99 -8.43 11.75
N ILE A 727 65.83 -9.08 11.68
CA ILE A 727 65.58 -10.36 12.36
C ILE A 727 66.10 -11.52 11.48
N ARG A 728 67.03 -12.32 12.01
CA ARG A 728 67.62 -13.46 11.29
C ARG A 728 66.91 -14.80 11.54
N THR A 729 66.13 -14.93 12.61
CA THR A 729 65.38 -16.15 12.95
C THR A 729 64.02 -15.83 13.61
N PHE A 730 62.92 -16.18 12.93
CA PHE A 730 61.57 -16.10 13.51
C PHE A 730 61.31 -17.34 14.37
N GLN A 731 60.96 -17.18 15.66
CA GLN A 731 60.62 -18.32 16.53
C GLN A 731 59.28 -18.98 16.15
N TRP A 732 58.40 -18.28 15.43
CA TRP A 732 57.18 -18.84 14.82
C TRP A 732 57.48 -19.45 13.44
N HIS A 733 58.27 -20.53 13.42
CA HIS A 733 58.69 -21.20 12.19
C HIS A 733 57.55 -21.84 11.39
N GLU A 734 56.37 -22.08 12.00
CA GLU A 734 55.24 -22.77 11.35
C GLU A 734 54.49 -21.90 10.34
N PHE A 735 54.41 -20.59 10.56
CA PHE A 735 53.65 -19.68 9.69
C PHE A 735 54.53 -18.89 8.72
N PHE A 736 55.79 -18.59 9.10
CA PHE A 736 56.71 -17.81 8.27
C PHE A 736 58.15 -18.37 8.29
N PRO A 737 58.39 -19.59 7.77
CA PRO A 737 59.67 -20.30 7.89
C PRO A 737 60.86 -19.59 7.20
N HIS A 738 60.62 -18.71 6.23
CA HIS A 738 61.66 -18.01 5.45
C HIS A 738 61.39 -16.49 5.29
N GLY A 739 60.75 -15.86 6.29
CA GLY A 739 60.45 -14.43 6.25
C GLY A 739 61.67 -13.55 6.57
N ASN A 740 62.37 -13.04 5.54
CA ASN A 740 63.52 -12.14 5.72
C ASN A 740 63.15 -10.70 6.15
N ASN A 741 61.86 -10.36 6.24
CA ASN A 741 61.38 -9.00 6.51
C ASN A 741 60.37 -8.97 7.67
N ASN A 742 60.42 -7.92 8.50
CA ASN A 742 59.57 -7.72 9.69
C ASN A 742 58.09 -7.39 9.38
N ILE A 743 57.64 -7.68 8.16
CA ILE A 743 56.32 -7.31 7.63
C ILE A 743 55.20 -8.00 8.42
N GLY A 744 55.38 -9.25 8.86
CA GLY A 744 54.38 -9.97 9.66
C GLY A 744 54.06 -9.29 11.00
N ILE A 745 55.08 -8.79 11.70
CA ILE A 745 54.92 -8.06 12.97
C ILE A 745 54.22 -6.71 12.72
N VAL A 746 54.60 -6.02 11.65
CA VAL A 746 53.94 -4.77 11.24
C VAL A 746 52.46 -5.01 10.93
N ILE A 747 52.12 -6.07 10.19
CA ILE A 747 50.72 -6.41 9.91
C ILE A 747 49.95 -6.69 11.22
N ALA A 748 50.53 -7.45 12.15
CA ALA A 748 49.90 -7.76 13.42
C ALA A 748 49.67 -6.50 14.28
N LEU A 749 50.59 -5.53 14.25
CA LEU A 749 50.46 -4.25 14.96
C LEU A 749 49.38 -3.36 14.33
N TRP A 750 49.33 -3.28 13.00
CA TRP A 750 48.41 -2.39 12.29
C TRP A 750 46.99 -2.94 12.15
N ALA A 751 46.80 -4.26 12.02
CA ALA A 751 45.50 -4.85 11.71
C ALA A 751 44.38 -4.51 12.72
N PRO A 752 44.59 -4.56 14.05
CA PRO A 752 43.56 -4.17 15.01
C PRO A 752 43.18 -2.69 14.90
N ILE A 753 44.17 -1.82 14.69
CA ILE A 753 43.96 -0.37 14.61
C ILE A 753 43.24 0.02 13.32
N ILE A 754 43.58 -0.60 12.20
CA ILE A 754 42.86 -0.42 10.93
C ILE A 754 41.40 -0.88 11.07
N LEU A 755 41.14 -1.98 11.80
CA LEU A 755 39.78 -2.45 12.05
C LEU A 755 38.99 -1.44 12.90
N VAL A 756 39.59 -0.92 13.97
CA VAL A 756 38.99 0.13 14.81
C VAL A 756 38.69 1.38 13.98
N TYR A 757 39.60 1.81 13.12
CA TYR A 757 39.42 2.96 12.22
C TYR A 757 38.20 2.86 11.29
N PHE A 758 37.81 1.65 10.86
CA PHE A 758 36.58 1.46 10.07
C PHE A 758 35.32 1.41 10.94
N MET A 759 35.44 0.94 12.19
CA MET A 759 34.32 0.78 13.13
C MET A 759 33.97 2.07 13.88
N ASP A 760 34.96 2.91 14.17
CA ASP A 760 34.86 4.14 14.96
C ASP A 760 33.82 5.15 14.43
N THR A 761 33.52 5.07 13.13
CA THR A 761 32.64 6.01 12.43
C THR A 761 31.21 5.85 12.91
N GLN A 762 30.84 4.65 13.37
CA GLN A 762 29.56 4.40 14.03
C GLN A 762 29.47 5.07 15.40
N ILE A 763 30.58 5.10 16.15
CA ILE A 763 30.66 5.72 17.48
C ILE A 763 30.50 7.25 17.34
N TRP A 764 31.26 7.87 16.43
CA TRP A 764 31.13 9.30 16.14
C TRP A 764 29.74 9.67 15.64
N TYR A 765 29.15 8.83 14.78
CA TYR A 765 27.78 9.03 14.33
C TYR A 765 26.78 8.97 15.50
N ALA A 766 26.91 8.00 16.41
CA ALA A 766 26.02 7.90 17.56
C ALA A 766 26.12 9.14 18.48
N ILE A 767 27.33 9.63 18.74
CA ILE A 767 27.55 10.84 19.57
C ILE A 767 26.94 12.08 18.90
N PHE A 768 27.24 12.33 17.62
CA PHE A 768 26.71 13.51 16.92
C PHE A 768 25.19 13.43 16.72
N SER A 769 24.67 12.24 16.39
CA SER A 769 23.23 12.03 16.22
C SER A 769 22.46 12.21 17.52
N THR A 770 23.01 11.78 18.66
CA THR A 770 22.36 11.97 19.97
C THR A 770 22.41 13.43 20.40
N LEU A 771 23.54 14.12 20.23
CA LEU A 771 23.67 15.54 20.58
C LEU A 771 22.76 16.42 19.74
N ILE A 772 22.83 16.29 18.41
CA ILE A 772 22.02 17.12 17.50
C ILE A 772 20.55 16.70 17.55
N GLY A 773 20.26 15.41 17.66
CA GLY A 773 18.91 14.89 17.86
C GLY A 773 18.29 15.40 19.17
N GLY A 774 19.07 15.46 20.25
CA GLY A 774 18.68 16.01 21.55
C GLY A 774 18.37 17.51 21.47
N ILE A 775 19.26 18.31 20.87
CA ILE A 775 19.03 19.74 20.64
C ILE A 775 17.77 19.94 19.79
N TYR A 776 17.62 19.18 18.71
CA TYR A 776 16.47 19.28 17.83
C TYR A 776 15.17 18.88 18.52
N GLY A 777 15.21 17.82 19.33
CA GLY A 777 14.11 17.38 20.18
C GLY A 777 13.68 18.46 21.15
N ALA A 778 14.64 19.10 21.84
CA ALA A 778 14.39 20.22 22.73
C ALA A 778 13.80 21.43 22.00
N CYS A 779 14.38 21.85 20.87
CA CYS A 779 13.87 22.97 20.06
C CYS A 779 12.47 22.71 19.50
N ARG A 780 12.17 21.45 19.13
CA ARG A 780 10.83 21.04 18.68
C ARG A 780 9.87 20.77 19.83
N ARG A 781 10.29 20.94 21.09
CA ARG A 781 9.49 20.64 22.28
C ARG A 781 8.93 19.20 22.24
N LEU A 782 9.67 18.28 21.61
CA LEU A 782 9.32 16.86 21.59
C LEU A 782 9.45 16.34 23.03
N GLY A 783 8.30 16.03 23.65
CA GLY A 783 8.23 15.69 25.08
C GLY A 783 7.84 16.85 26.01
N GLU A 784 7.27 17.96 25.50
CA GLU A 784 6.67 19.02 26.34
C GLU A 784 5.43 18.53 27.10
N ILE A 785 4.63 17.61 26.53
CA ILE A 785 3.43 17.09 27.21
C ILE A 785 3.85 16.00 28.19
N ARG A 786 4.31 16.43 29.37
CA ARG A 786 4.71 15.53 30.47
C ARG A 786 3.58 15.30 31.47
N THR A 787 2.52 16.11 31.42
CA THR A 787 1.40 16.08 32.37
C THR A 787 0.07 16.30 31.68
N LEU A 788 -0.99 15.72 32.24
CA LEU A 788 -2.37 15.88 31.75
C LEU A 788 -2.84 17.34 31.80
N GLY A 789 -2.30 18.14 32.74
CA GLY A 789 -2.58 19.58 32.85
C GLY A 789 -2.05 20.39 31.67
N MET A 790 -0.82 20.11 31.20
CA MET A 790 -0.29 20.73 29.98
C MET A 790 -1.01 20.29 28.71
N LEU A 791 -1.49 19.04 28.66
CA LEU A 791 -2.34 18.59 27.56
C LEU A 791 -3.64 19.39 27.54
N ARG A 792 -4.30 19.54 28.68
CA ARG A 792 -5.57 20.28 28.82
C ARG A 792 -5.42 21.75 28.41
N SER A 793 -4.36 22.43 28.85
CA SER A 793 -4.13 23.84 28.50
C SER A 793 -3.79 24.06 27.02
N ARG A 794 -3.16 23.08 26.35
CA ARG A 794 -2.87 23.14 24.91
C ARG A 794 -4.02 22.64 24.04
N PHE A 795 -4.95 21.86 24.59
CA PHE A 795 -6.09 21.30 23.86
C PHE A 795 -6.96 22.39 23.24
N GLU A 796 -7.14 23.52 23.93
CA GLU A 796 -7.90 24.68 23.43
C GLU A 796 -7.23 25.35 22.21
N SER A 797 -5.90 25.24 22.08
CA SER A 797 -5.16 25.79 20.94
C SER A 797 -5.13 24.85 19.72
N LEU A 798 -5.52 23.59 19.90
CA LEU A 798 -5.46 22.55 18.87
C LEU A 798 -6.35 22.85 17.65
N PRO A 799 -7.62 23.29 17.79
CA PRO A 799 -8.46 23.60 16.63
C PRO A 799 -7.91 24.75 15.79
N LYS A 800 -7.32 25.77 16.45
CA LYS A 800 -6.71 26.92 15.76
C LYS A 800 -5.44 26.53 15.00
N ALA A 801 -4.57 25.73 15.60
CA ALA A 801 -3.37 25.20 14.94
C ALA A 801 -3.73 24.24 13.79
N PHE A 802 -4.77 23.42 13.96
CA PHE A 802 -5.31 22.54 12.94
C PHE A 802 -5.85 23.33 11.75
N ASN A 803 -6.69 24.33 11.98
CA ASN A 803 -7.22 25.20 10.93
C ASN A 803 -6.11 25.96 10.18
N GLN A 804 -5.07 26.45 10.86
CA GLN A 804 -3.94 27.12 10.20
C GLN A 804 -3.14 26.19 9.26
N ARG A 805 -3.18 24.88 9.49
CA ARG A 805 -2.50 23.89 8.64
C ARG A 805 -3.41 23.31 7.56
N LEU A 806 -4.72 23.22 7.82
CA LEU A 806 -5.70 22.65 6.90
C LEU A 806 -6.28 23.67 5.91
N ILE A 807 -6.48 24.90 6.35
CA ILE A 807 -7.05 25.99 5.54
C ILE A 807 -5.87 26.83 5.00
N PRO A 808 -5.66 26.89 3.68
CA PRO A 808 -4.64 27.77 3.12
C PRO A 808 -4.96 29.22 3.48
N SER A 809 -3.99 29.95 4.03
CA SER A 809 -4.15 31.38 4.26
C SER A 809 -4.49 32.11 2.96
N ASP A 810 -5.38 33.10 3.01
CA ASP A 810 -5.84 33.85 1.83
C ASP A 810 -4.71 34.50 1.02
N SER A 811 -3.53 34.68 1.61
CA SER A 811 -2.30 35.10 0.93
C SER A 811 -1.82 34.13 -0.17
N ASN A 812 -2.16 32.84 -0.08
CA ASN A 812 -1.81 31.83 -1.09
C ASN A 812 -2.84 31.71 -2.22
N LYS A 813 -4.01 32.36 -2.15
CA LYS A 813 -4.99 32.38 -3.26
C LYS A 813 -4.54 33.23 -4.45
N ARG A 814 -3.57 34.14 -4.28
CA ARG A 814 -3.08 35.02 -5.37
C ARG A 814 -1.90 34.46 -6.18
N ARG A 815 -1.46 33.23 -5.89
CA ARG A 815 -0.45 32.52 -6.71
C ARG A 815 -1.01 31.16 -7.13
N GLY A 816 -1.99 31.17 -8.03
CA GLY A 816 -2.53 30.00 -8.72
C GLY A 816 -2.56 30.26 -10.20
#